data_AF-A0A1C5T8X4-F1
#
_entry.id   AF-A0A1C5T8X4-F1
#
_cell.length_a   1.000
_cell.length_b   1.000
_cell.length_c   1.000
_cell.angle_alpha   90.00
_cell.angle_beta   90.00
_cell.angle_gamma   90.00
#
_symmetry.space_group_name_H-M   'P 1'
#
loop_
_entity.id
_entity.type
_entity.pdbx_description
1 polymer ?
#
loop_
_entity_poly.entity_id
_entity_poly.type
_entity_poly.pdbx_seq_one_letter_code
_entity_poly.pdbx_strand_id
1 'polypeptide(L)'
;MSRSIRHLARIALALGMAATLFFVAGAPASARPNPSSAAQNGTSSPNSSQNENDAAITGTTKLTDPDTASTWKDFLGAGEQDGTYSTEHAGRIWVDASVYSDAASAEAAGVATNSFKDPENDFLVSISAIAQTASVHQQDGGGHDVVFVVSLNSVLGSMTYAERPYADYVVSALNSAIGRLMAENGDSNANPTRVAVIGYSSEVTALMPLATYQPAHDGTYLSYDASSHTINVTASMVDGAGTTASARLNGGSYLQRGIYLAGDMLSEAGMAGAQDRSPELIIMGVENPPMASTDIEHPPAYTGETTGFLGPLPGTRETGYGTDSMLATMLTMRSEQQRVDDAYAQGGDRLTVYTTGIDTTDAVAYLLDTAEGQAERDLTATAGGRPVDLKENLAQAARAYAQAAEQGDPTVTLELYGSSGSGIVAEPVELPVIGGLLDEGDPVILSSVHRYYSSRSASAVNWAFASALDEMFDVRYTSPVDADDALAGSNRIEAHSAVGAGMEVASIAGVQYGDTLLTGSLAAQAIQISLQDPSDLTGATHEFDYLINSINERYHLGYDAYNLFYEAMADGQVSYDAASGAFSNRVSWYIDADHHMVAGDNGLPYRFATQREIDAIATGSADAQTQERIDRARAAGATAVCETYLYIGNLPNFYTGGDVALYDFYIAVETDLDSHGQTVYLSIPADAVPALRTDITLHADGGATMSIDGADALNPLRLVFEVAPRPEVREAIERARSGEATRDEIEAELGAAGYEDAAGNLAVTALSVEGSGDGAQAKTVVTGTAASDNSAYVLAQNQPLYTIAPGVQLPAGSLPAPSDLVPLTRAPRAGETLYYMTTAYRANFSGSDGTAAAEAFDAVHPYQVAEEEHPSWHVGDDGRYELAKGTPASSSSSAVVTTAKATNATGTASYSQSLTGLQTDGRLVLSAALGNNGSYRFEEEQQEPDPGEPGTEDPDPEEPGKPDPEDPSDPSTPAGPDQETGGGSSIDSPSAGTSAVGKDTANAGQSASSSSEALAGTGDPNGPAFAAVLGIAGIAACAAGIALINRRK
;
A
#
# COMPACT_ATOMS: atom_id res chain seq x y z
N MET A 1 10.13 52.09 48.14
CA MET A 1 11.08 51.04 48.56
C MET A 1 11.39 50.24 47.31
N SER A 2 12.34 50.67 46.48
CA SER A 2 13.79 50.54 46.60
C SER A 2 14.31 49.20 46.07
N ARG A 3 14.96 49.32 44.90
CA ARG A 3 16.17 48.59 44.42
C ARG A 3 15.92 47.16 43.91
N SER A 4 15.98 46.94 42.59
CA SER A 4 17.21 46.66 41.79
C SER A 4 17.47 45.14 41.75
N ILE A 5 17.70 44.41 40.65
CA ILE A 5 18.36 44.67 39.35
C ILE A 5 18.07 43.45 38.43
N ARG A 6 17.44 43.66 37.26
CA ARG A 6 17.94 43.48 35.86
C ARG A 6 17.96 42.01 35.36
N HIS A 7 17.44 41.65 34.17
CA HIS A 7 17.21 42.43 32.95
C HIS A 7 16.02 41.85 32.16
N LEU A 8 14.97 42.66 32.03
CA LEU A 8 13.98 42.62 30.96
C LEU A 8 14.09 43.98 30.27
N ALA A 9 14.08 43.96 28.95
CA ALA A 9 13.68 45.03 28.02
C ALA A 9 14.31 46.42 28.19
N ARG A 10 15.10 46.84 27.20
CA ARG A 10 14.98 48.17 26.58
C ARG A 10 15.37 48.16 25.10
N ILE A 11 14.37 48.49 24.26
CA ILE A 11 14.40 49.58 23.25
C ILE A 11 15.36 49.34 22.07
N ALA A 12 14.86 48.89 20.92
CA ALA A 12 14.28 49.70 19.83
C ALA A 12 15.29 50.56 19.05
N LEU A 13 15.56 50.08 17.83
CA LEU A 13 15.56 50.80 16.55
C LEU A 13 16.54 51.96 16.29
N ALA A 14 17.33 51.74 15.23
CA ALA A 14 17.86 52.68 14.23
C ALA A 14 19.10 53.53 14.56
N LEU A 15 20.23 53.08 14.00
CA LEU A 15 21.35 53.79 13.33
C LEU A 15 22.55 52.83 13.38
N GLY A 16 23.06 52.18 12.33
CA GLY A 16 23.02 52.42 10.89
C GLY A 16 24.47 52.32 10.36
N MET A 17 24.80 51.24 9.64
CA MET A 17 25.54 51.25 8.34
C MET A 17 26.07 49.86 7.94
N ALA A 18 25.67 49.44 6.72
CA ALA A 18 26.38 48.67 5.68
C ALA A 18 26.88 47.25 6.01
N ALA A 19 26.29 46.20 5.43
CA ALA A 19 26.62 45.62 4.11
C ALA A 19 28.08 45.08 4.08
N THR A 20 28.37 43.82 3.76
CA THR A 20 28.24 43.19 2.42
C THR A 20 28.63 41.69 2.52
N LEU A 21 27.82 40.78 1.94
CA LEU A 21 28.09 39.57 1.13
C LEU A 21 29.35 38.68 1.35
N PHE A 22 29.46 37.37 0.99
CA PHE A 22 28.63 36.27 0.43
C PHE A 22 29.49 34.97 0.48
N PHE A 23 28.82 33.80 0.48
CA PHE A 23 29.09 32.49 -0.19
C PHE A 23 30.50 32.02 -0.59
N VAL A 24 30.77 30.73 -0.32
CA VAL A 24 31.33 29.66 -1.21
C VAL A 24 30.96 28.32 -0.52
N ALA A 25 30.13 27.37 -0.97
CA ALA A 25 29.93 26.65 -2.25
C ALA A 25 31.16 25.88 -2.75
N GLY A 26 31.29 24.60 -2.41
CA GLY A 26 32.35 23.71 -2.91
C GLY A 26 31.81 22.36 -3.35
N ALA A 27 31.51 22.22 -4.64
CA ALA A 27 31.45 20.96 -5.35
C ALA A 27 32.89 20.45 -5.65
N PRO A 28 33.15 19.14 -5.79
CA PRO A 28 34.37 18.67 -6.41
C PRO A 28 34.24 18.67 -7.94
N ALA A 29 35.26 19.22 -8.59
CA ALA A 29 35.40 19.32 -10.03
C ALA A 29 35.68 17.94 -10.65
N SER A 30 34.84 17.52 -11.60
CA SER A 30 35.12 16.40 -12.50
C SER A 30 36.16 16.83 -13.53
N ALA A 31 37.38 16.28 -13.45
CA ALA A 31 38.38 16.36 -14.52
C ALA A 31 38.29 15.11 -15.39
N ARG A 32 37.83 15.26 -16.64
CA ARG A 32 38.02 14.25 -17.70
C ARG A 32 39.49 14.23 -18.16
N PRO A 33 40.03 13.04 -18.47
CA PRO A 33 40.92 12.88 -19.63
C PRO A 33 40.30 11.96 -20.68
N ASN A 34 40.57 12.29 -21.95
CA ASN A 34 40.13 11.61 -23.16
C ASN A 34 40.78 10.22 -23.36
N PRO A 35 40.22 9.36 -24.24
CA PRO A 35 40.63 7.97 -24.40
C PRO A 35 41.82 7.82 -25.37
N SER A 36 42.69 6.87 -25.09
CA SER A 36 43.62 6.30 -26.07
C SER A 36 43.74 4.80 -25.87
N SER A 37 43.50 4.08 -26.95
CA SER A 37 43.37 2.64 -27.09
C SER A 37 44.70 1.89 -27.19
N ALA A 38 44.61 0.58 -26.87
CA ALA A 38 45.44 -0.55 -27.28
C ALA A 38 46.83 -0.72 -26.60
N ALA A 39 47.02 -1.82 -25.85
CA ALA A 39 47.26 -3.16 -26.40
C ALA A 39 47.43 -4.21 -25.27
N GLN A 40 46.81 -5.37 -25.46
CA GLN A 40 47.09 -6.61 -24.73
C GLN A 40 48.52 -7.10 -25.00
N ASN A 41 49.17 -7.62 -23.97
CA ASN A 41 49.83 -8.93 -24.07
C ASN A 41 50.14 -9.47 -22.66
N GLY A 42 49.64 -10.68 -22.39
CA GLY A 42 49.89 -11.38 -21.15
C GLY A 42 51.27 -12.05 -21.08
N THR A 43 51.62 -12.49 -19.88
CA THR A 43 52.35 -13.74 -19.61
C THR A 43 52.20 -14.07 -18.14
N SER A 44 51.61 -15.25 -17.90
CA SER A 44 51.60 -16.02 -16.65
C SER A 44 53.00 -16.31 -16.12
N SER A 45 53.20 -16.27 -14.80
CA SER A 45 54.13 -17.14 -14.07
C SER A 45 53.73 -17.25 -12.59
N PRO A 46 54.04 -18.38 -11.92
CA PRO A 46 53.31 -18.86 -10.75
C PRO A 46 54.01 -18.61 -9.40
N ASN A 47 53.17 -18.51 -8.36
CA ASN A 47 53.38 -18.87 -6.95
C ASN A 47 54.76 -18.66 -6.31
N SER A 48 54.82 -17.78 -5.30
CA SER A 48 55.22 -18.14 -3.93
C SER A 48 55.36 -16.89 -3.05
N SER A 49 54.45 -16.71 -2.08
CA SER A 49 54.78 -16.41 -0.67
C SER A 49 53.48 -16.17 0.09
N GLN A 50 53.06 -17.19 0.85
CA GLN A 50 52.31 -17.01 2.08
C GLN A 50 53.05 -15.99 2.95
N ASN A 51 52.43 -14.85 3.19
CA ASN A 51 52.50 -14.17 4.47
C ASN A 51 51.03 -13.99 4.86
N GLU A 52 50.58 -14.89 5.73
CA GLU A 52 49.31 -14.80 6.46
C GLU A 52 49.34 -13.48 7.25
N ASN A 53 48.42 -12.56 6.93
CA ASN A 53 48.12 -11.42 7.79
C ASN A 53 47.32 -11.96 8.98
N ASP A 54 48.04 -12.55 9.92
CA ASP A 54 47.53 -13.12 11.17
C ASP A 54 47.30 -11.98 12.21
N ALA A 55 46.59 -10.92 11.80
CA ALA A 55 46.24 -9.82 12.69
C ALA A 55 45.09 -10.27 13.60
N ALA A 56 45.36 -10.38 14.90
CA ALA A 56 44.35 -10.77 15.88
C ALA A 56 43.20 -9.73 15.90
N ILE A 57 41.96 -10.22 15.90
CA ILE A 57 40.78 -9.36 16.12
C ILE A 57 40.75 -8.97 17.60
N THR A 58 40.78 -7.67 17.90
CA THR A 58 40.82 -7.14 19.28
C THR A 58 39.43 -6.81 19.84
N GLY A 59 38.39 -6.87 19.01
CA GLY A 59 37.01 -6.65 19.41
C GLY A 59 36.06 -6.54 18.22
N THR A 60 34.76 -6.45 18.50
CA THR A 60 33.71 -6.26 17.50
C THR A 60 32.79 -5.12 17.91
N THR A 61 32.50 -4.21 16.98
CA THR A 61 31.58 -3.09 17.19
C THR A 61 30.38 -3.19 16.25
N LYS A 62 29.16 -3.12 16.80
CA LYS A 62 27.92 -3.01 16.05
C LYS A 62 27.66 -1.54 15.69
N LEU A 63 27.49 -1.24 14.41
CA LEU A 63 27.35 0.11 13.87
C LEU A 63 26.12 0.20 12.97
N THR A 64 25.49 1.37 12.90
CA THR A 64 24.49 1.71 11.89
C THR A 64 24.78 3.09 11.33
N ASP A 65 24.33 3.35 10.10
CA ASP A 65 24.32 4.72 9.60
C ASP A 65 23.25 5.56 10.33
N PRO A 66 23.33 6.91 10.24
CA PRO A 66 22.29 7.78 10.79
C PRO A 66 20.89 7.49 10.21
N ASP A 67 19.88 7.58 11.07
CA ASP A 67 18.48 7.44 10.69
C ASP A 67 18.06 8.51 9.67
N THR A 68 17.42 8.06 8.58
CA THR A 68 16.90 8.90 7.51
C THR A 68 15.37 8.84 7.42
N ALA A 69 14.72 8.08 8.31
CA ALA A 69 13.29 7.77 8.25
C ALA A 69 12.37 9.00 8.41
N SER A 70 12.89 10.15 8.85
CA SER A 70 12.14 11.41 9.02
C SER A 70 12.42 12.46 7.94
N THR A 71 13.35 12.19 7.01
CA THR A 71 13.73 13.14 5.94
C THR A 71 12.63 13.39 4.91
N TRP A 72 11.58 12.55 4.90
CA TRP A 72 10.39 12.76 4.08
C TRP A 72 9.72 14.11 4.36
N LYS A 73 9.79 14.64 5.59
CA LYS A 73 9.17 15.93 5.94
C LYS A 73 9.78 17.08 5.17
N ASP A 74 11.10 17.07 5.02
CA ASP A 74 11.82 18.06 4.22
C ASP A 74 11.57 17.81 2.73
N PHE A 75 11.55 16.55 2.29
CA PHE A 75 11.35 16.17 0.89
C PHE A 75 9.96 16.56 0.36
N LEU A 76 8.90 16.40 1.16
CA LEU A 76 7.52 16.72 0.79
C LEU A 76 7.11 18.15 1.18
N GLY A 77 8.02 18.95 1.74
CA GLY A 77 7.72 20.32 2.16
C GLY A 77 6.82 20.43 3.39
N ALA A 78 6.66 19.35 4.16
CA ALA A 78 5.94 19.32 5.44
C ALA A 78 6.76 19.88 6.62
N GLY A 79 8.06 20.16 6.39
CA GLY A 79 9.05 20.56 7.39
C GLY A 79 9.48 22.03 7.37
N GLU A 80 8.89 22.89 6.52
CA GLU A 80 9.27 24.31 6.55
C GLU A 80 8.91 24.93 7.91
N GLN A 81 9.92 25.40 8.66
CA GLN A 81 9.79 25.93 10.03
C GLN A 81 8.80 27.10 10.16
N ASP A 82 8.35 27.66 9.03
CA ASP A 82 7.46 28.82 8.95
C ASP A 82 5.98 28.45 8.68
N GLY A 83 5.62 27.15 8.62
CA GLY A 83 4.24 26.68 8.39
C GLY A 83 3.75 26.81 6.95
N THR A 84 4.68 26.83 5.99
CA THR A 84 4.40 26.96 4.56
C THR A 84 4.31 25.58 3.93
N TYR A 85 3.27 25.33 3.12
CA TYR A 85 3.08 24.08 2.37
C TYR A 85 2.93 24.38 0.88
N SER A 86 3.46 23.49 0.04
CA SER A 86 3.49 23.64 -1.42
C SER A 86 3.07 22.34 -2.10
N THR A 87 2.26 22.43 -3.16
CA THR A 87 1.87 21.27 -3.99
C THR A 87 2.87 20.96 -5.10
N GLU A 88 4.02 21.64 -5.15
CA GLU A 88 5.07 21.44 -6.18
C GLU A 88 5.63 20.01 -6.23
N HIS A 89 5.52 19.27 -5.12
CA HIS A 89 5.96 17.88 -5.01
C HIS A 89 4.80 16.88 -4.99
N ALA A 90 3.57 17.33 -5.23
CA ALA A 90 2.41 16.44 -5.36
C ALA A 90 2.63 15.43 -6.50
N GLY A 91 2.14 14.21 -6.30
CA GLY A 91 2.34 13.09 -7.20
C GLY A 91 3.65 12.33 -7.00
N ARG A 92 4.50 12.72 -6.04
CA ARG A 92 5.78 12.04 -5.75
C ARG A 92 5.67 11.06 -4.60
N ILE A 93 6.48 10.00 -4.66
CA ILE A 93 6.69 9.05 -3.57
C ILE A 93 8.13 9.20 -3.05
N TRP A 94 8.27 9.33 -1.73
CA TRP A 94 9.51 9.17 -1.00
C TRP A 94 9.63 7.74 -0.49
N VAL A 95 10.84 7.17 -0.62
CA VAL A 95 11.17 5.83 -0.16
C VAL A 95 12.50 5.85 0.60
N ASP A 96 12.60 5.01 1.62
CA ASP A 96 13.79 4.91 2.48
C ASP A 96 13.97 3.50 3.01
N ALA A 97 15.23 3.13 3.24
CA ALA A 97 15.58 1.98 4.05
C ALA A 97 16.32 2.53 5.25
N SER A 98 16.03 2.04 6.45
CA SER A 98 16.72 2.43 7.67
C SER A 98 17.01 1.20 8.52
N VAL A 99 18.20 1.17 9.13
CA VAL A 99 18.66 0.06 9.96
C VAL A 99 18.98 0.56 11.36
N TYR A 100 18.45 -0.12 12.37
CA TYR A 100 18.56 0.26 13.77
C TYR A 100 19.34 -0.79 14.56
N SER A 101 20.30 -0.31 15.37
CA SER A 101 21.10 -1.16 16.26
C SER A 101 20.45 -1.43 17.60
N ASP A 102 19.51 -0.57 18.01
CA ASP A 102 18.86 -0.59 19.32
C ASP A 102 17.40 -0.11 19.27
N ALA A 103 16.62 -0.48 20.29
CA ALA A 103 15.20 -0.16 20.36
C ALA A 103 14.91 1.34 20.50
N ALA A 104 15.72 2.11 21.22
CA ALA A 104 15.45 3.53 21.43
C ALA A 104 15.56 4.33 20.12
N SER A 105 16.53 3.99 19.28
CA SER A 105 16.70 4.55 17.94
C SER A 105 15.50 4.20 17.03
N ALA A 106 15.02 2.95 17.07
CA ALA A 106 13.84 2.53 16.33
C ALA A 106 12.55 3.25 16.81
N GLU A 107 12.36 3.38 18.13
CA GLU A 107 11.21 4.09 18.71
C GLU A 107 11.20 5.57 18.32
N ALA A 108 12.37 6.21 18.33
CA ALA A 108 12.52 7.60 17.91
C ALA A 108 12.16 7.82 16.43
N ALA A 109 12.35 6.79 15.59
CA ALA A 109 11.95 6.79 14.18
C ALA A 109 10.46 6.42 13.96
N GLY A 110 9.70 6.13 15.03
CA GLY A 110 8.30 5.72 14.97
C GLY A 110 8.10 4.26 14.57
N VAL A 111 9.10 3.39 14.80
CA VAL A 111 9.00 1.95 14.59
C VAL A 111 8.64 1.27 15.92
N ALA A 112 7.63 0.39 15.90
CA ALA A 112 7.19 -0.32 17.09
C ALA A 112 8.29 -1.29 17.59
N THR A 113 8.81 -1.05 18.80
CA THR A 113 9.99 -1.75 19.34
C THR A 113 9.72 -3.10 19.98
N ASN A 114 8.46 -3.42 20.25
CA ASN A 114 8.03 -4.77 20.66
C ASN A 114 8.37 -5.85 19.62
N SER A 115 8.74 -5.44 18.40
CA SER A 115 9.24 -6.30 17.34
C SER A 115 10.72 -6.68 17.45
N PHE A 116 11.52 -5.95 18.24
CA PHE A 116 12.98 -6.14 18.30
C PHE A 116 13.35 -7.17 19.38
N LYS A 117 13.55 -8.43 18.99
CA LYS A 117 13.66 -9.56 19.93
C LYS A 117 15.04 -9.67 20.56
N ASP A 118 16.11 -9.48 19.77
CA ASP A 118 17.49 -9.52 20.27
C ASP A 118 18.28 -8.26 19.87
N PRO A 119 18.00 -7.09 20.50
CA PRO A 119 18.68 -5.84 20.16
C PRO A 119 20.19 -5.84 20.39
N GLU A 120 20.73 -6.78 21.17
CA GLU A 120 22.18 -6.88 21.37
C GLU A 120 22.88 -7.47 20.12
N ASN A 121 22.21 -8.37 19.39
CA ASN A 121 22.82 -9.15 18.31
C ASN A 121 22.17 -8.97 16.93
N ASP A 122 20.96 -8.47 16.86
CA ASP A 122 20.18 -8.43 15.62
C ASP A 122 19.98 -6.97 15.19
N PHE A 123 19.74 -6.71 13.92
CA PHE A 123 19.39 -5.39 13.42
C PHE A 123 17.90 -5.34 13.10
N LEU A 124 17.23 -4.26 13.48
CA LEU A 124 15.88 -3.99 12.99
C LEU A 124 15.97 -3.18 11.71
N VAL A 125 15.29 -3.64 10.65
CA VAL A 125 15.27 -2.98 9.34
C VAL A 125 13.86 -2.48 9.07
N SER A 126 13.77 -1.24 8.58
CA SER A 126 12.54 -0.66 8.04
C SER A 126 12.72 -0.30 6.57
N ILE A 127 11.75 -0.70 5.74
CA ILE A 127 11.61 -0.17 4.37
C ILE A 127 10.34 0.67 4.36
N SER A 128 10.50 1.97 4.11
CA SER A 128 9.47 2.99 4.31
C SER A 128 9.03 3.63 2.99
N ALA A 129 7.75 3.96 2.88
CA ALA A 129 7.19 4.74 1.77
C ALA A 129 6.15 5.74 2.26
N ILE A 130 6.17 6.95 1.68
CA ILE A 130 5.16 8.00 1.88
C ILE A 130 5.08 8.88 0.64
N ALA A 131 3.90 9.39 0.33
CA ALA A 131 3.68 10.23 -0.84
C ALA A 131 3.20 11.63 -0.46
N GLN A 132 3.12 12.49 -1.47
CA GLN A 132 2.28 13.69 -1.43
C GLN A 132 1.26 13.62 -2.55
N THR A 133 0.03 13.99 -2.25
CA THR A 133 -1.06 14.08 -3.24
C THR A 133 -1.74 15.43 -3.13
N ALA A 134 -2.23 15.94 -4.25
CA ALA A 134 -3.05 17.12 -4.28
C ALA A 134 -4.34 16.85 -5.02
N SER A 135 -5.44 17.38 -4.52
CA SER A 135 -6.70 17.48 -5.25
C SER A 135 -6.95 18.95 -5.58
N VAL A 136 -7.44 19.23 -6.79
CA VAL A 136 -7.84 20.57 -7.20
C VAL A 136 -9.29 20.49 -7.61
N HIS A 137 -10.14 21.12 -6.82
CA HIS A 137 -11.56 21.30 -7.07
C HIS A 137 -11.78 22.73 -7.55
N GLN A 138 -12.42 22.90 -8.70
CA GLN A 138 -12.93 24.18 -9.14
C GLN A 138 -14.41 24.28 -8.80
N GLN A 139 -14.76 25.19 -7.90
CA GLN A 139 -16.17 25.39 -7.54
C GLN A 139 -16.90 26.00 -8.74
N ASP A 140 -17.70 25.18 -9.41
CA ASP A 140 -18.70 25.61 -10.36
C ASP A 140 -19.90 26.12 -9.55
N GLY A 141 -20.32 27.37 -9.78
CA GLY A 141 -21.40 27.98 -8.99
C GLY A 141 -22.80 27.36 -9.18
N GLY A 142 -22.89 26.14 -9.74
CA GLY A 142 -24.11 25.38 -9.98
C GLY A 142 -24.50 24.49 -8.80
N GLY A 143 -25.75 24.05 -8.75
CA GLY A 143 -26.25 23.16 -7.69
C GLY A 143 -26.54 21.77 -8.20
N HIS A 144 -26.06 20.72 -7.52
CA HIS A 144 -26.33 19.35 -7.95
C HIS A 144 -27.65 18.83 -7.39
N ASP A 145 -28.35 18.00 -8.16
CA ASP A 145 -29.51 17.22 -7.72
C ASP A 145 -29.13 15.74 -7.67
N VAL A 146 -28.74 15.27 -6.49
CA VAL A 146 -28.14 13.94 -6.31
C VAL A 146 -29.14 12.98 -5.68
N VAL A 147 -29.36 11.83 -6.32
CA VAL A 147 -30.17 10.74 -5.75
C VAL A 147 -29.32 9.50 -5.54
N PHE A 148 -29.21 9.05 -4.30
CA PHE A 148 -28.62 7.75 -3.96
C PHE A 148 -29.70 6.66 -4.00
N VAL A 149 -29.45 5.57 -4.73
CA VAL A 149 -30.28 4.35 -4.75
C VAL A 149 -29.48 3.21 -4.12
N VAL A 150 -29.80 2.86 -2.88
CA VAL A 150 -29.01 1.92 -2.08
C VAL A 150 -29.78 0.66 -1.70
N SER A 151 -29.11 -0.48 -1.74
CA SER A 151 -29.69 -1.74 -1.29
C SER A 151 -29.99 -1.71 0.21
N LEU A 152 -31.15 -2.24 0.56
CA LEU A 152 -31.61 -2.55 1.91
C LEU A 152 -31.82 -4.06 2.07
N ASN A 153 -31.02 -4.87 1.36
CA ASN A 153 -31.14 -6.32 1.45
C ASN A 153 -30.77 -6.80 2.87
N SER A 154 -31.49 -7.79 3.39
CA SER A 154 -31.22 -8.39 4.70
C SER A 154 -29.80 -8.95 4.85
N VAL A 155 -29.15 -9.33 3.74
CA VAL A 155 -27.76 -9.80 3.73
C VAL A 155 -26.79 -8.77 4.33
N LEU A 156 -27.05 -7.47 4.11
CA LEU A 156 -26.22 -6.39 4.65
C LEU A 156 -26.24 -6.33 6.19
N GLY A 157 -27.31 -6.82 6.82
CA GLY A 157 -27.41 -6.88 8.28
C GLY A 157 -26.86 -8.17 8.88
N SER A 158 -26.76 -9.23 8.09
CA SER A 158 -26.32 -10.56 8.55
C SER A 158 -24.84 -10.84 8.30
N MET A 159 -24.22 -10.18 7.32
CA MET A 159 -22.79 -10.29 7.06
C MET A 159 -22.03 -9.23 7.86
N THR A 160 -20.96 -9.66 8.52
CA THR A 160 -20.06 -8.78 9.29
C THR A 160 -18.70 -8.72 8.62
N TYR A 161 -18.14 -7.51 8.54
CA TYR A 161 -16.76 -7.25 8.16
C TYR A 161 -16.09 -6.53 9.34
N ALA A 162 -14.93 -7.01 9.81
CA ALA A 162 -14.23 -6.46 10.97
C ALA A 162 -15.18 -6.18 12.17
N GLU A 163 -15.98 -7.19 12.54
CA GLU A 163 -16.97 -7.16 13.64
C GLU A 163 -18.17 -6.20 13.44
N ARG A 164 -18.25 -5.49 12.30
CA ARG A 164 -19.34 -4.55 11.99
C ARG A 164 -20.21 -5.09 10.85
N PRO A 165 -21.56 -5.00 10.94
CA PRO A 165 -22.43 -5.36 9.82
C PRO A 165 -22.17 -4.50 8.58
N TYR A 166 -22.31 -5.07 7.39
CA TYR A 166 -22.13 -4.35 6.12
C TYR A 166 -23.00 -3.10 6.01
N ALA A 167 -24.24 -3.18 6.52
CA ALA A 167 -25.17 -2.05 6.58
C ALA A 167 -24.60 -0.83 7.34
N ASP A 168 -23.76 -1.07 8.34
CA ASP A 168 -23.13 0.00 9.10
C ASP A 168 -22.08 0.75 8.27
N TYR A 169 -21.28 0.03 7.47
CA TYR A 169 -20.35 0.64 6.52
C TYR A 169 -21.06 1.46 5.44
N VAL A 170 -22.16 0.93 4.89
CA VAL A 170 -22.97 1.66 3.89
C VAL A 170 -23.53 2.95 4.48
N VAL A 171 -24.01 2.92 5.73
CA VAL A 171 -24.50 4.13 6.42
C VAL A 171 -23.37 5.12 6.70
N SER A 172 -22.19 4.65 7.13
CA SER A 172 -21.01 5.52 7.27
C SER A 172 -20.63 6.18 5.94
N ALA A 173 -20.59 5.41 4.85
CA ALA A 173 -20.27 5.91 3.51
C ALA A 173 -21.29 6.95 3.02
N LEU A 174 -22.58 6.70 3.20
CA LEU A 174 -23.64 7.67 2.87
C LEU A 174 -23.52 8.94 3.71
N ASN A 175 -23.24 8.84 5.01
CA ASN A 175 -23.04 10.00 5.87
C ASN A 175 -21.87 10.87 5.39
N SER A 176 -20.74 10.26 5.03
CA SER A 176 -19.59 10.96 4.46
C SER A 176 -19.94 11.67 3.15
N ALA A 177 -20.59 10.95 2.22
CA ALA A 177 -20.97 11.47 0.92
C ALA A 177 -21.99 12.64 1.03
N ILE A 178 -23.03 12.47 1.83
CA ILE A 178 -24.04 13.52 2.08
C ILE A 178 -23.40 14.72 2.78
N GLY A 179 -22.51 14.48 3.75
CA GLY A 179 -21.77 15.53 4.44
C GLY A 179 -20.97 16.42 3.48
N ARG A 180 -20.27 15.79 2.54
CA ARG A 180 -19.52 16.49 1.49
C ARG A 180 -20.43 17.29 0.56
N LEU A 181 -21.52 16.68 0.07
CA LEU A 181 -22.52 17.36 -0.76
C LEU A 181 -23.15 18.58 -0.08
N MET A 182 -23.40 18.50 1.24
CA MET A 182 -23.94 19.63 2.00
C MET A 182 -22.89 20.72 2.26
N ALA A 183 -21.60 20.38 2.32
CA ALA A 183 -20.52 21.35 2.50
C ALA A 183 -20.37 22.30 1.30
N GLU A 184 -20.66 21.83 0.07
CA GLU A 184 -20.65 22.66 -1.15
C GLU A 184 -21.64 23.84 -1.13
N ASN A 185 -22.66 23.76 -0.27
CA ASN A 185 -23.69 24.79 -0.22
C ASN A 185 -23.21 26.11 0.41
N GLY A 186 -22.15 26.10 1.22
CA GLY A 186 -21.61 27.29 1.88
C GLY A 186 -22.67 28.23 2.52
N ASP A 187 -22.29 29.48 2.78
CA ASP A 187 -23.22 30.51 3.28
C ASP A 187 -23.88 31.33 2.14
N SER A 188 -23.41 31.18 0.89
CA SER A 188 -23.74 32.07 -0.23
C SER A 188 -24.08 31.37 -1.55
N ASN A 189 -24.28 30.05 -1.57
CA ASN A 189 -24.64 29.35 -2.81
C ASN A 189 -26.06 29.73 -3.24
N ALA A 190 -26.19 30.36 -4.41
CA ALA A 190 -27.46 30.78 -4.98
C ALA A 190 -28.34 29.58 -5.40
N ASN A 191 -27.69 28.45 -5.71
CA ASN A 191 -28.31 27.19 -6.13
C ASN A 191 -27.76 26.05 -5.26
N PRO A 192 -28.31 25.80 -4.06
CA PRO A 192 -27.79 24.75 -3.20
C PRO A 192 -27.98 23.36 -3.82
N THR A 193 -26.97 22.51 -3.68
CA THR A 193 -27.01 21.06 -3.86
C THR A 193 -28.10 20.44 -2.98
N ARG A 194 -28.91 19.58 -3.60
CA ARG A 194 -29.99 18.80 -2.98
C ARG A 194 -29.66 17.32 -3.07
N VAL A 195 -30.05 16.57 -2.05
CA VAL A 195 -29.77 15.13 -1.96
C VAL A 195 -31.05 14.35 -1.64
N ALA A 196 -31.20 13.18 -2.24
CA ALA A 196 -32.20 12.19 -1.87
C ALA A 196 -31.54 10.83 -1.60
N VAL A 197 -32.18 10.00 -0.79
CA VAL A 197 -31.76 8.62 -0.53
C VAL A 197 -32.97 7.70 -0.65
N ILE A 198 -32.89 6.76 -1.59
CA ILE A 198 -33.88 5.73 -1.84
C ILE A 198 -33.28 4.38 -1.47
N GLY A 199 -33.90 3.70 -0.53
CA GLY A 199 -33.54 2.34 -0.17
C GLY A 199 -34.40 1.32 -0.92
N TYR A 200 -33.78 0.26 -1.47
CA TYR A 200 -34.50 -0.80 -2.17
C TYR A 200 -34.19 -2.21 -1.62
N SER A 201 -35.23 -3.03 -1.52
CA SER A 201 -35.18 -4.47 -1.30
C SER A 201 -36.27 -5.06 -2.20
N SER A 202 -37.11 -5.99 -1.75
CA SER A 202 -38.42 -6.19 -2.39
C SER A 202 -39.38 -5.01 -2.21
N GLU A 203 -39.18 -4.22 -1.15
CA GLU A 203 -39.86 -2.96 -0.90
C GLU A 203 -38.90 -1.79 -1.23
N VAL A 204 -39.44 -0.71 -1.78
CA VAL A 204 -38.67 0.51 -2.09
C VAL A 204 -39.20 1.67 -1.27
N THR A 205 -38.30 2.37 -0.57
CA THR A 205 -38.62 3.45 0.36
C THR A 205 -37.76 4.67 0.07
N ALA A 206 -38.39 5.83 -0.13
CA ALA A 206 -37.69 7.11 -0.08
C ALA A 206 -37.36 7.46 1.38
N LEU A 207 -36.14 7.19 1.81
CA LEU A 207 -35.65 7.51 3.16
C LEU A 207 -35.57 9.03 3.33
N MET A 208 -34.91 9.67 2.37
CA MET A 208 -34.72 11.12 2.29
C MET A 208 -35.27 11.62 0.94
N PRO A 209 -36.31 12.47 0.91
CA PRO A 209 -36.73 13.14 -0.32
C PRO A 209 -35.65 14.13 -0.81
N LEU A 210 -35.69 14.51 -2.10
CA LEU A 210 -34.70 15.44 -2.66
C LEU A 210 -34.79 16.83 -2.02
N ALA A 211 -33.83 17.17 -1.16
CA ALA A 211 -33.80 18.42 -0.41
C ALA A 211 -32.39 18.76 0.12
N THR A 212 -32.25 19.92 0.76
CA THR A 212 -31.07 20.28 1.55
C THR A 212 -31.26 19.88 3.01
N TYR A 213 -30.21 19.36 3.65
CA TYR A 213 -30.27 18.77 4.98
C TYR A 213 -29.28 19.39 5.95
N GLN A 214 -29.66 19.40 7.22
CA GLN A 214 -28.76 19.62 8.35
C GLN A 214 -28.53 18.29 9.08
N PRO A 215 -27.28 17.97 9.43
CA PRO A 215 -26.99 16.77 10.19
C PRO A 215 -27.53 16.86 11.62
N ALA A 216 -27.64 15.72 12.28
CA ALA A 216 -27.84 15.65 13.72
C ALA A 216 -26.66 16.26 14.49
N HIS A 217 -26.80 16.40 15.81
CA HIS A 217 -25.76 17.01 16.65
C HIS A 217 -24.42 16.26 16.61
N ASP A 218 -24.43 14.96 16.31
CA ASP A 218 -23.24 14.13 16.15
C ASP A 218 -22.65 14.16 14.73
N GLY A 219 -23.20 14.98 13.83
CA GLY A 219 -22.75 15.08 12.45
C GLY A 219 -23.39 14.07 11.49
N THR A 220 -24.25 13.15 11.98
CA THR A 220 -24.84 12.10 11.14
C THR A 220 -26.09 12.56 10.40
N TYR A 221 -26.36 11.96 9.23
CA TYR A 221 -27.60 12.10 8.48
C TYR A 221 -28.49 10.85 8.56
N LEU A 222 -27.85 9.69 8.67
CA LEU A 222 -28.43 8.35 8.74
C LEU A 222 -27.79 7.57 9.90
N SER A 223 -28.51 6.63 10.49
CA SER A 223 -28.00 5.68 11.48
C SER A 223 -28.55 4.27 11.24
N TYR A 224 -27.75 3.26 11.57
CA TYR A 224 -28.16 1.85 11.52
C TYR A 224 -28.43 1.31 12.93
N ASP A 225 -29.61 0.71 13.13
CA ASP A 225 -29.95 -0.02 14.35
C ASP A 225 -29.84 -1.53 14.09
N ALA A 226 -28.73 -2.13 14.55
CA ALA A 226 -28.47 -3.56 14.42
C ALA A 226 -29.50 -4.44 15.15
N SER A 227 -30.16 -3.93 16.20
CA SER A 227 -31.13 -4.73 16.96
C SER A 227 -32.43 -4.93 16.17
N SER A 228 -32.87 -3.91 15.44
CA SER A 228 -34.07 -3.96 14.61
C SER A 228 -33.79 -4.23 13.13
N HIS A 229 -32.51 -4.16 12.72
CA HIS A 229 -32.03 -4.20 11.33
C HIS A 229 -32.67 -3.07 10.51
N THR A 230 -32.65 -1.84 11.03
CA THR A 230 -33.33 -0.68 10.44
C THR A 230 -32.36 0.45 10.18
N ILE A 231 -32.45 1.08 9.00
CA ILE A 231 -31.80 2.36 8.71
C ILE A 231 -32.78 3.48 9.04
N ASN A 232 -32.33 4.44 9.84
CA ASN A 232 -33.10 5.59 10.29
C ASN A 232 -32.47 6.89 9.80
N VAL A 233 -33.30 7.85 9.37
CA VAL A 233 -32.85 9.21 9.07
C VAL A 233 -32.77 10.02 10.35
N THR A 234 -31.59 10.57 10.63
CA THR A 234 -31.32 11.45 11.78
C THR A 234 -31.26 12.92 11.38
N ALA A 235 -31.04 13.22 10.10
CA ALA A 235 -31.02 14.57 9.55
C ALA A 235 -32.38 15.28 9.60
N SER A 236 -32.34 16.61 9.53
CA SER A 236 -33.51 17.46 9.35
C SER A 236 -33.43 18.27 8.06
N MET A 237 -34.53 18.38 7.31
CA MET A 237 -34.60 19.21 6.11
C MET A 237 -34.54 20.70 6.47
N VAL A 238 -33.75 21.47 5.73
CA VAL A 238 -33.57 22.92 5.96
C VAL A 238 -34.88 23.69 5.79
N ASP A 239 -35.63 23.38 4.73
CA ASP A 239 -36.89 24.09 4.41
C ASP A 239 -38.11 23.53 5.16
N GLY A 240 -37.96 22.43 5.90
CA GLY A 240 -39.03 21.78 6.67
C GLY A 240 -40.20 21.22 5.86
N ALA A 241 -40.10 21.20 4.52
CA ALA A 241 -41.13 20.70 3.62
C ALA A 241 -40.79 19.26 3.17
N GLY A 242 -41.46 18.27 3.76
CA GLY A 242 -41.31 16.86 3.40
C GLY A 242 -41.43 15.93 4.62
N THR A 243 -41.37 14.63 4.39
CA THR A 243 -41.31 13.60 5.44
C THR A 243 -40.19 12.63 5.14
N THR A 244 -39.23 12.50 6.07
CA THR A 244 -38.24 11.43 6.03
C THR A 244 -38.85 10.13 6.54
N ALA A 245 -38.23 9.00 6.19
CA ALA A 245 -38.68 7.67 6.58
C ALA A 245 -37.52 6.82 7.12
N SER A 246 -37.86 5.77 7.86
CA SER A 246 -36.95 4.68 8.20
C SER A 246 -37.36 3.42 7.46
N ALA A 247 -36.40 2.55 7.13
CA ALA A 247 -36.69 1.29 6.46
C ALA A 247 -35.90 0.14 7.08
N ARG A 248 -36.54 -1.02 7.15
CA ARG A 248 -35.93 -2.26 7.63
C ARG A 248 -35.21 -2.95 6.48
N LEU A 249 -34.09 -3.60 6.78
CA LEU A 249 -33.45 -4.51 5.85
C LEU A 249 -34.34 -5.74 5.61
N ASN A 250 -34.67 -6.01 4.36
CA ASN A 250 -35.64 -7.02 3.93
C ASN A 250 -35.08 -7.88 2.78
N GLY A 251 -35.69 -9.02 2.50
CA GLY A 251 -35.27 -9.87 1.37
C GLY A 251 -35.68 -9.28 0.01
N GLY A 252 -34.98 -9.70 -1.06
CA GLY A 252 -35.23 -9.29 -2.45
C GLY A 252 -34.35 -8.12 -2.92
N SER A 253 -34.33 -7.87 -4.23
CA SER A 253 -33.49 -6.85 -4.87
C SER A 253 -34.23 -6.18 -6.03
N TYR A 254 -35.20 -5.30 -5.72
CA TYR A 254 -36.06 -4.63 -6.69
C TYR A 254 -35.48 -3.30 -7.18
N LEU A 255 -34.24 -3.38 -7.68
CA LEU A 255 -33.47 -2.21 -8.11
C LEU A 255 -34.21 -1.39 -9.18
N GLN A 256 -34.89 -2.03 -10.14
CA GLN A 256 -35.66 -1.35 -11.18
C GLN A 256 -36.65 -0.32 -10.62
N ARG A 257 -37.39 -0.66 -9.54
CA ARG A 257 -38.34 0.28 -8.92
C ARG A 257 -37.63 1.41 -8.17
N GLY A 258 -36.46 1.14 -7.58
CA GLY A 258 -35.60 2.16 -6.98
C GLY A 258 -35.18 3.22 -7.99
N ILE A 259 -34.74 2.78 -9.17
CA ILE A 259 -34.33 3.64 -10.28
C ILE A 259 -35.50 4.46 -10.81
N TYR A 260 -36.67 3.83 -10.99
CA TYR A 260 -37.89 4.56 -11.38
C TYR A 260 -38.24 5.70 -10.42
N LEU A 261 -38.19 5.45 -9.10
CA LEU A 261 -38.48 6.52 -8.12
C LEU A 261 -37.42 7.62 -8.13
N ALA A 262 -36.16 7.28 -8.40
CA ALA A 262 -35.09 8.27 -8.53
C ALA A 262 -35.31 9.16 -9.76
N GLY A 263 -35.61 8.57 -10.92
CA GLY A 263 -35.91 9.28 -12.15
C GLY A 263 -37.15 10.18 -12.03
N ASP A 264 -38.17 9.74 -11.28
CA ASP A 264 -39.35 10.55 -10.98
C ASP A 264 -38.99 11.79 -10.14
N MET A 265 -38.22 11.64 -9.06
CA MET A 265 -37.76 12.76 -8.22
C MET A 265 -36.92 13.76 -9.01
N LEU A 266 -35.98 13.28 -9.83
CA LEU A 266 -35.14 14.15 -10.66
C LEU A 266 -35.98 14.85 -11.73
N SER A 267 -36.87 14.14 -12.42
CA SER A 267 -37.74 14.73 -13.44
C SER A 267 -38.63 15.84 -12.85
N GLU A 268 -39.23 15.62 -11.68
CA GLU A 268 -40.01 16.63 -10.96
C GLU A 268 -39.16 17.86 -10.60
N ALA A 269 -37.92 17.63 -10.15
CA ALA A 269 -36.98 18.68 -9.79
C ALA A 269 -36.54 19.53 -10.99
N GLY A 270 -36.19 18.90 -12.12
CA GLY A 270 -35.85 19.60 -13.35
C GLY A 270 -37.00 20.43 -13.90
N MET A 271 -38.23 19.88 -13.89
CA MET A 271 -39.45 20.62 -14.26
C MET A 271 -39.73 21.80 -13.33
N ALA A 272 -39.35 21.72 -12.06
CA ALA A 272 -39.49 22.83 -11.10
C ALA A 272 -38.43 23.92 -11.29
N GLY A 273 -37.24 23.57 -11.78
CA GLY A 273 -36.19 24.51 -12.15
C GLY A 273 -34.82 23.85 -12.33
N ALA A 274 -34.39 23.70 -13.59
CA ALA A 274 -33.13 23.07 -13.98
C ALA A 274 -31.98 24.05 -14.26
N GLN A 275 -32.19 25.37 -14.17
CA GLN A 275 -31.16 26.34 -14.55
C GLN A 275 -29.98 26.28 -13.56
N ASP A 276 -28.76 26.16 -14.08
CA ASP A 276 -27.50 26.06 -13.32
C ASP A 276 -27.53 24.86 -12.33
N ARG A 277 -28.14 23.74 -12.74
CA ARG A 277 -28.23 22.50 -11.94
C ARG A 277 -28.00 21.25 -12.78
N SER A 278 -27.17 20.33 -12.28
CA SER A 278 -26.94 19.02 -12.87
C SER A 278 -27.70 17.89 -12.14
N PRO A 279 -28.37 16.98 -12.87
CA PRO A 279 -28.99 15.79 -12.29
C PRO A 279 -28.01 14.62 -12.19
N GLU A 280 -27.90 14.01 -11.01
CA GLU A 280 -26.92 12.98 -10.69
C GLU A 280 -27.59 11.77 -10.01
N LEU A 281 -27.28 10.56 -10.49
CA LEU A 281 -27.81 9.31 -9.93
C LEU A 281 -26.67 8.38 -9.52
N ILE A 282 -26.64 8.00 -8.23
CA ILE A 282 -25.62 7.10 -7.67
C ILE A 282 -26.31 5.81 -7.21
N ILE A 283 -25.98 4.67 -7.82
CA ILE A 283 -26.64 3.37 -7.59
C ILE A 283 -25.67 2.39 -6.91
N MET A 284 -26.09 1.80 -5.79
CA MET A 284 -25.35 0.74 -5.11
C MET A 284 -26.06 -0.62 -5.26
N GLY A 285 -25.40 -1.56 -5.93
CA GLY A 285 -25.80 -2.96 -6.03
C GLY A 285 -25.23 -3.84 -4.92
N VAL A 286 -25.79 -5.05 -4.79
CA VAL A 286 -25.32 -6.12 -3.89
C VAL A 286 -25.35 -7.45 -4.62
N GLU A 287 -24.69 -8.48 -4.08
CA GLU A 287 -24.62 -9.82 -4.68
C GLU A 287 -25.98 -10.36 -5.16
N ASN A 288 -27.08 -10.08 -4.47
CA ASN A 288 -28.39 -10.69 -4.73
C ASN A 288 -28.91 -10.50 -6.17
N PRO A 289 -29.45 -11.57 -6.81
CA PRO A 289 -30.03 -11.45 -8.14
C PRO A 289 -31.19 -10.45 -8.19
N PRO A 290 -31.28 -9.64 -9.26
CA PRO A 290 -32.29 -8.61 -9.37
C PRO A 290 -33.69 -9.20 -9.63
N MET A 291 -34.70 -8.60 -9.00
CA MET A 291 -36.10 -8.75 -9.40
C MET A 291 -36.54 -7.53 -10.20
N ALA A 292 -37.46 -7.74 -11.14
CA ALA A 292 -37.99 -6.70 -12.00
C ALA A 292 -39.47 -6.92 -12.32
N SER A 293 -40.07 -5.96 -13.01
CA SER A 293 -41.41 -5.94 -13.57
C SER A 293 -41.30 -5.82 -15.08
N THR A 294 -42.26 -6.42 -15.79
CA THR A 294 -42.40 -6.24 -17.24
C THR A 294 -42.89 -4.84 -17.63
N ASP A 295 -43.52 -4.10 -16.71
CA ASP A 295 -43.83 -2.67 -16.90
C ASP A 295 -42.56 -1.82 -16.74
N ILE A 296 -42.04 -1.31 -17.86
CA ILE A 296 -40.76 -0.62 -17.96
C ILE A 296 -40.85 0.86 -17.54
N GLU A 297 -41.93 1.56 -17.93
CA GLU A 297 -42.12 2.99 -17.64
C GLU A 297 -42.70 3.23 -16.24
N HIS A 298 -43.47 2.28 -15.71
CA HIS A 298 -44.17 2.44 -14.43
C HIS A 298 -44.14 1.15 -13.58
N PRO A 299 -42.94 0.57 -13.30
CA PRO A 299 -42.82 -0.69 -12.58
C PRO A 299 -43.58 -0.63 -11.25
N PRO A 300 -44.58 -1.47 -10.96
CA PRO A 300 -45.43 -1.31 -9.76
C PRO A 300 -44.69 -1.73 -8.48
N ALA A 301 -45.20 -1.30 -7.32
CA ALA A 301 -44.74 -1.83 -6.03
C ALA A 301 -45.08 -3.32 -5.91
N TYR A 302 -44.15 -4.11 -5.38
CA TYR A 302 -44.37 -5.55 -5.17
C TYR A 302 -45.25 -5.78 -3.94
N THR A 303 -46.43 -6.36 -4.14
CA THR A 303 -47.39 -6.65 -3.07
C THR A 303 -47.46 -8.14 -2.72
N GLY A 304 -46.51 -8.95 -3.19
CA GLY A 304 -46.54 -10.42 -3.08
C GLY A 304 -47.25 -11.13 -4.23
N GLU A 305 -47.80 -10.40 -5.20
CA GLU A 305 -48.36 -10.98 -6.43
C GLU A 305 -47.25 -11.10 -7.48
N THR A 306 -47.10 -12.31 -8.06
CA THR A 306 -45.99 -12.63 -8.97
C THR A 306 -46.30 -12.30 -10.44
N THR A 307 -47.55 -11.94 -10.76
CA THR A 307 -47.99 -11.64 -12.13
C THR A 307 -47.27 -10.40 -12.66
N GLY A 308 -46.56 -10.53 -13.79
CA GLY A 308 -45.82 -9.41 -14.40
C GLY A 308 -44.48 -9.09 -13.74
N PHE A 309 -44.00 -9.95 -12.84
CA PHE A 309 -42.68 -9.83 -12.22
C PHE A 309 -41.71 -10.91 -12.76
N LEU A 310 -40.42 -10.57 -12.75
CA LEU A 310 -39.30 -11.33 -13.29
C LEU A 310 -38.20 -11.49 -12.22
N GLY A 311 -37.34 -12.50 -12.38
CA GLY A 311 -36.27 -12.82 -11.43
C GLY A 311 -36.76 -13.49 -10.13
N PRO A 312 -35.88 -13.70 -9.14
CA PRO A 312 -36.25 -14.45 -7.95
C PRO A 312 -37.14 -13.61 -7.02
N LEU A 313 -38.40 -14.00 -6.90
CA LEU A 313 -39.37 -13.25 -6.11
C LEU A 313 -39.32 -13.62 -4.62
N PRO A 314 -39.56 -12.68 -3.70
CA PRO A 314 -39.59 -12.97 -2.27
C PRO A 314 -40.56 -14.10 -1.91
N GLY A 315 -40.08 -15.07 -1.12
CA GLY A 315 -40.87 -16.22 -0.69
C GLY A 315 -40.95 -17.36 -1.71
N THR A 316 -40.33 -17.21 -2.88
CA THR A 316 -40.12 -18.32 -3.83
C THR A 316 -38.86 -19.12 -3.46
N ARG A 317 -38.68 -20.29 -4.09
CA ARG A 317 -37.43 -21.06 -4.02
C ARG A 317 -36.56 -20.83 -5.25
N GLU A 318 -36.83 -19.78 -6.02
CA GLU A 318 -36.14 -19.48 -7.26
C GLU A 318 -34.74 -18.92 -6.98
N THR A 319 -33.78 -19.37 -7.77
CA THR A 319 -32.37 -18.97 -7.67
C THR A 319 -31.81 -18.73 -9.07
N GLY A 320 -30.72 -17.97 -9.14
CA GLY A 320 -30.00 -17.69 -10.38
C GLY A 320 -30.24 -16.29 -10.95
N TYR A 321 -29.25 -15.82 -11.71
CA TYR A 321 -29.20 -14.50 -12.33
C TYR A 321 -29.73 -14.60 -13.77
N GLY A 322 -31.00 -14.28 -13.96
CA GLY A 322 -31.67 -14.31 -15.25
C GLY A 322 -31.39 -13.06 -16.10
N THR A 323 -31.39 -13.21 -17.42
CA THR A 323 -31.33 -12.09 -18.37
C THR A 323 -32.65 -11.35 -18.48
N ASP A 324 -33.76 -11.96 -18.02
CA ASP A 324 -35.09 -11.37 -17.98
C ASP A 324 -35.16 -10.11 -17.09
N SER A 325 -34.81 -10.23 -15.81
CA SER A 325 -34.84 -9.13 -14.86
C SER A 325 -33.74 -8.10 -15.10
N MET A 326 -32.58 -8.54 -15.61
CA MET A 326 -31.49 -7.64 -16.03
C MET A 326 -31.92 -6.73 -17.18
N LEU A 327 -32.50 -7.30 -18.25
CA LEU A 327 -32.94 -6.52 -19.41
C LEU A 327 -34.05 -5.53 -19.02
N ALA A 328 -35.05 -5.97 -18.27
CA ALA A 328 -36.13 -5.09 -17.81
C ALA A 328 -35.59 -3.91 -16.96
N THR A 329 -34.61 -4.17 -16.10
CA THR A 329 -33.96 -3.12 -15.30
C THR A 329 -33.21 -2.12 -16.17
N MET A 330 -32.39 -2.58 -17.13
CA MET A 330 -31.65 -1.68 -18.05
C MET A 330 -32.56 -0.86 -18.96
N LEU A 331 -33.67 -1.43 -19.43
CA LEU A 331 -34.66 -0.68 -20.21
C LEU A 331 -35.34 0.42 -19.37
N THR A 332 -35.65 0.15 -18.10
CA THR A 332 -36.16 1.19 -17.19
C THR A 332 -35.11 2.28 -16.95
N MET A 333 -33.84 1.92 -16.77
CA MET A 333 -32.74 2.91 -16.66
C MET A 333 -32.69 3.85 -17.86
N ARG A 334 -32.77 3.30 -19.08
CA ARG A 334 -32.84 4.10 -20.32
C ARG A 334 -34.06 5.01 -20.38
N SER A 335 -35.23 4.48 -19.98
CA SER A 335 -36.48 5.26 -19.92
C SER A 335 -36.36 6.44 -18.96
N GLU A 336 -35.83 6.22 -17.76
CA GLU A 336 -35.65 7.29 -16.78
C GLU A 336 -34.57 8.29 -17.21
N GLN A 337 -33.49 7.85 -17.86
CA GLN A 337 -32.49 8.75 -18.44
C GLN A 337 -33.10 9.74 -19.42
N GLN A 338 -33.97 9.28 -20.34
CA GLN A 338 -34.64 10.17 -21.29
C GLN A 338 -35.58 11.15 -20.60
N ARG A 339 -36.37 10.68 -19.62
CA ARG A 339 -37.29 11.54 -18.86
C ARG A 339 -36.56 12.66 -18.11
N VAL A 340 -35.44 12.32 -17.46
CA VAL A 340 -34.64 13.30 -16.71
C VAL A 340 -33.93 14.26 -17.66
N ASP A 341 -33.31 13.76 -18.74
CA ASP A 341 -32.67 14.61 -19.76
C ASP A 341 -33.65 15.63 -20.34
N ASP A 342 -34.89 15.22 -20.65
CA ASP A 342 -35.93 16.11 -21.14
C ASP A 342 -36.32 17.18 -20.09
N ALA A 343 -36.35 16.82 -18.80
CA ALA A 343 -36.66 17.74 -17.72
C ALA A 343 -35.54 18.78 -17.49
N TYR A 344 -34.27 18.41 -17.72
CA TYR A 344 -33.10 19.27 -17.53
C TYR A 344 -32.62 19.96 -18.81
N ALA A 345 -33.23 19.68 -19.97
CA ALA A 345 -32.84 20.26 -21.26
C ALA A 345 -32.77 21.79 -21.31
N GLN A 346 -33.49 22.51 -20.42
CA GLN A 346 -33.42 23.97 -20.32
C GLN A 346 -32.18 24.48 -19.58
N GLY A 347 -31.61 23.67 -18.68
CA GLY A 347 -30.37 23.96 -17.95
C GLY A 347 -29.13 23.66 -18.78
N GLY A 348 -29.22 22.73 -19.73
CA GLY A 348 -28.11 22.32 -20.60
C GLY A 348 -27.38 21.07 -20.12
N ASP A 349 -27.67 20.61 -18.91
CA ASP A 349 -27.11 19.39 -18.32
C ASP A 349 -27.98 18.15 -18.62
N ARG A 350 -27.36 16.97 -18.49
CA ARG A 350 -27.97 15.65 -18.72
C ARG A 350 -27.71 14.77 -17.51
N LEU A 351 -28.50 13.70 -17.37
CA LEU A 351 -28.35 12.75 -16.27
C LEU A 351 -27.02 12.00 -16.39
N THR A 352 -26.18 12.15 -15.37
CA THR A 352 -25.02 11.28 -15.15
C THR A 352 -25.38 10.17 -14.17
N VAL A 353 -24.90 8.96 -14.47
CA VAL A 353 -25.20 7.74 -13.68
C VAL A 353 -23.90 7.09 -13.24
N TYR A 354 -23.68 7.10 -11.94
CA TYR A 354 -22.58 6.42 -11.27
C TYR A 354 -23.10 5.15 -10.59
N THR A 355 -22.35 4.07 -10.67
CA THR A 355 -22.73 2.81 -10.03
C THR A 355 -21.59 2.25 -9.18
N THR A 356 -21.95 1.48 -8.17
CA THR A 356 -21.03 0.68 -7.37
C THR A 356 -21.71 -0.62 -6.92
N GLY A 357 -20.92 -1.63 -6.54
CA GLY A 357 -21.46 -2.93 -6.15
C GLY A 357 -20.66 -3.56 -5.03
N ILE A 358 -21.35 -3.98 -3.95
CA ILE A 358 -20.78 -4.75 -2.84
C ILE A 358 -20.92 -6.23 -3.13
N ASP A 359 -19.80 -6.96 -3.13
CA ASP A 359 -19.75 -8.41 -3.37
C ASP A 359 -20.56 -8.84 -4.60
N THR A 360 -20.61 -8.01 -5.65
CA THR A 360 -21.46 -8.29 -6.80
C THR A 360 -20.94 -9.48 -7.59
N THR A 361 -21.80 -10.45 -7.88
CA THR A 361 -21.52 -11.48 -8.89
C THR A 361 -21.31 -10.87 -10.27
N ASP A 362 -20.70 -11.61 -11.19
CA ASP A 362 -20.49 -11.18 -12.58
C ASP A 362 -21.76 -10.66 -13.26
N ALA A 363 -22.93 -11.24 -12.93
CA ALA A 363 -24.21 -10.80 -13.47
C ALA A 363 -24.68 -9.46 -12.93
N VAL A 364 -24.58 -9.23 -11.61
CA VAL A 364 -24.95 -7.93 -11.03
C VAL A 364 -23.93 -6.88 -11.43
N ALA A 365 -22.65 -7.22 -11.45
CA ALA A 365 -21.60 -6.32 -11.91
C ALA A 365 -21.80 -5.94 -13.38
N TYR A 366 -22.17 -6.88 -14.26
CA TYR A 366 -22.55 -6.59 -15.65
C TYR A 366 -23.73 -5.61 -15.74
N LEU A 367 -24.78 -5.77 -14.92
CA LEU A 367 -25.93 -4.86 -14.88
C LEU A 367 -25.52 -3.42 -14.51
N LEU A 368 -24.53 -3.28 -13.63
CA LEU A 368 -24.06 -1.99 -13.13
C LEU A 368 -22.94 -1.40 -13.97
N ASP A 369 -22.35 -2.15 -14.90
CA ASP A 369 -21.17 -1.70 -15.63
C ASP A 369 -21.50 -0.70 -16.74
N THR A 370 -20.49 0.04 -17.17
CA THR A 370 -20.47 0.86 -18.38
C THR A 370 -20.67 0.03 -19.65
N ALA A 371 -20.97 0.70 -20.77
CA ALA A 371 -21.06 0.04 -22.07
C ALA A 371 -19.76 -0.70 -22.46
N GLU A 372 -18.61 -0.09 -22.18
CA GLU A 372 -17.28 -0.65 -22.45
C GLU A 372 -17.01 -1.86 -21.54
N GLY A 373 -17.28 -1.74 -20.24
CA GLY A 373 -17.13 -2.86 -19.30
C GLY A 373 -18.05 -4.04 -19.61
N GLN A 374 -19.30 -3.79 -20.03
CA GLN A 374 -20.19 -4.84 -20.55
C GLN A 374 -19.61 -5.53 -21.80
N ALA A 375 -18.92 -4.79 -22.66
CA ALA A 375 -18.29 -5.33 -23.86
C ALA A 375 -17.06 -6.20 -23.56
N GLU A 376 -16.35 -5.95 -22.46
CA GLU A 376 -15.15 -6.72 -22.07
C GLU A 376 -15.45 -7.90 -21.14
N ARG A 377 -16.53 -7.83 -20.35
CA ARG A 377 -16.90 -8.89 -19.41
C ARG A 377 -17.33 -10.19 -20.08
N ASP A 378 -16.90 -11.29 -19.48
CA ASP A 378 -17.45 -12.62 -19.71
C ASP A 378 -18.67 -12.83 -18.81
N LEU A 379 -19.79 -13.26 -19.40
CA LEU A 379 -21.02 -13.54 -18.66
C LEU A 379 -21.60 -14.88 -19.10
N THR A 380 -21.22 -15.94 -18.37
CA THR A 380 -21.67 -17.31 -18.63
C THR A 380 -22.39 -17.90 -17.44
N ALA A 381 -23.38 -18.75 -17.72
CA ALA A 381 -24.11 -19.47 -16.69
C ALA A 381 -24.38 -20.91 -17.13
N THR A 382 -24.88 -21.75 -16.23
CA THR A 382 -25.30 -23.12 -16.56
C THR A 382 -26.82 -23.22 -16.57
N ALA A 383 -27.41 -23.51 -17.74
CA ALA A 383 -28.83 -23.77 -17.89
C ALA A 383 -29.04 -25.23 -18.34
N GLY A 384 -29.79 -26.01 -17.56
CA GLY A 384 -30.06 -27.42 -17.88
C GLY A 384 -28.81 -28.30 -18.02
N GLY A 385 -27.74 -27.98 -17.28
CA GLY A 385 -26.46 -28.69 -17.32
C GLY A 385 -25.57 -28.36 -18.53
N ARG A 386 -25.86 -27.27 -19.26
CA ARG A 386 -25.04 -26.76 -20.36
C ARG A 386 -24.60 -25.33 -20.09
N PRO A 387 -23.36 -24.95 -20.46
CA PRO A 387 -22.96 -23.55 -20.44
C PRO A 387 -23.78 -22.77 -21.46
N VAL A 388 -24.24 -21.59 -21.07
CA VAL A 388 -24.94 -20.62 -21.90
C VAL A 388 -24.26 -19.26 -21.77
N ASP A 389 -24.19 -18.55 -22.89
CA ASP A 389 -23.66 -17.18 -22.97
C ASP A 389 -24.84 -16.21 -22.77
N LEU A 390 -24.87 -15.56 -21.61
CA LEU A 390 -25.95 -14.65 -21.26
C LEU A 390 -25.78 -13.28 -21.92
N LYS A 391 -24.54 -12.88 -22.23
CA LYS A 391 -24.23 -11.64 -22.94
C LYS A 391 -24.76 -11.67 -24.37
N GLU A 392 -24.55 -12.78 -25.08
CA GLU A 392 -25.11 -12.96 -26.42
C GLU A 392 -26.66 -13.03 -26.38
N ASN A 393 -27.25 -13.64 -25.34
CA ASN A 393 -28.71 -13.64 -25.16
C ASN A 393 -29.27 -12.22 -24.98
N LEU A 394 -28.64 -11.39 -24.14
CA LEU A 394 -29.01 -9.98 -23.95
C LEU A 394 -28.85 -9.18 -25.25
N ALA A 395 -27.75 -9.37 -25.99
CA ALA A 395 -27.52 -8.69 -27.26
C ALA A 395 -28.58 -9.06 -28.32
N GLN A 396 -28.99 -10.33 -28.39
CA GLN A 396 -30.08 -10.76 -29.28
C GLN A 396 -31.43 -10.16 -28.89
N ALA A 397 -31.73 -10.13 -27.59
CA ALA A 397 -32.95 -9.54 -27.07
C ALA A 397 -33.02 -8.02 -27.33
N ALA A 398 -31.91 -7.31 -27.16
CA ALA A 398 -31.80 -5.88 -27.44
C ALA A 398 -32.04 -5.55 -28.91
N ARG A 399 -31.45 -6.33 -29.84
CA ARG A 399 -31.70 -6.20 -31.29
C ARG A 399 -33.17 -6.44 -31.65
N ALA A 400 -33.79 -7.46 -31.06
CA ALA A 400 -35.21 -7.75 -31.30
C ALA A 400 -36.12 -6.65 -30.75
N TYR A 401 -35.79 -6.09 -29.59
CA TYR A 401 -36.49 -4.96 -28.99
C TYR A 401 -36.38 -3.70 -29.88
N ALA A 402 -35.17 -3.35 -30.32
CA ALA A 402 -34.94 -2.21 -31.22
C ALA A 402 -35.68 -2.38 -32.55
N GLN A 403 -35.65 -3.60 -33.13
CA GLN A 403 -36.36 -3.92 -34.36
C GLN A 403 -37.90 -3.78 -34.21
N ALA A 404 -38.46 -4.16 -33.06
CA ALA A 404 -39.88 -3.98 -32.77
C ALA A 404 -40.22 -2.48 -32.62
N ALA A 405 -39.33 -1.70 -31.98
CA ALA A 405 -39.48 -0.25 -31.83
C ALA A 405 -39.49 0.46 -33.19
N GLU A 406 -38.57 0.11 -34.10
CA GLU A 406 -38.53 0.64 -35.48
C GLU A 406 -39.81 0.32 -36.26
N GLN A 407 -40.41 -0.85 -36.02
CA GLN A 407 -41.66 -1.28 -36.67
C GLN A 407 -42.91 -0.64 -36.04
N GLY A 408 -42.76 0.02 -34.89
CA GLY A 408 -43.86 0.59 -34.12
C GLY A 408 -44.76 -0.48 -33.48
N ASP A 409 -44.21 -1.67 -33.23
CA ASP A 409 -44.92 -2.73 -32.52
C ASP A 409 -45.10 -2.33 -31.05
N PRO A 410 -46.26 -2.56 -30.41
CA PRO A 410 -46.51 -2.14 -29.03
C PRO A 410 -45.89 -3.07 -27.99
N THR A 411 -45.61 -4.33 -28.37
CA THR A 411 -45.01 -5.35 -27.51
C THR A 411 -44.07 -6.24 -28.31
N VAL A 412 -43.10 -6.85 -27.64
CA VAL A 412 -42.17 -7.82 -28.21
C VAL A 412 -42.05 -9.02 -27.28
N THR A 413 -42.04 -10.24 -27.84
CA THR A 413 -41.75 -11.46 -27.10
C THR A 413 -40.30 -11.85 -27.30
N LEU A 414 -39.55 -11.99 -26.21
CA LEU A 414 -38.12 -12.25 -26.18
C LEU A 414 -37.85 -13.58 -25.49
N GLU A 415 -36.96 -14.40 -26.05
CA GLU A 415 -36.51 -15.64 -25.42
C GLU A 415 -35.36 -15.31 -24.44
N LEU A 416 -35.70 -15.16 -23.17
CA LEU A 416 -34.77 -14.77 -22.10
C LEU A 416 -34.59 -15.92 -21.11
N TYR A 417 -33.56 -15.83 -20.27
CA TYR A 417 -33.37 -16.76 -19.16
C TYR A 417 -33.92 -16.16 -17.88
N GLY A 418 -34.87 -16.85 -17.24
CA GLY A 418 -35.43 -16.48 -15.94
C GLY A 418 -34.97 -17.39 -14.81
N SER A 419 -35.10 -16.91 -13.57
CA SER A 419 -34.74 -17.65 -12.35
C SER A 419 -35.71 -18.81 -12.09
N SER A 420 -35.21 -19.93 -11.56
CA SER A 420 -36.00 -21.12 -11.24
C SER A 420 -35.46 -21.83 -10.00
N GLY A 421 -36.18 -22.84 -9.47
CA GLY A 421 -35.71 -23.62 -8.31
C GLY A 421 -34.43 -24.44 -8.52
N SER A 422 -33.90 -24.47 -9.74
CA SER A 422 -32.67 -25.20 -10.12
C SER A 422 -31.64 -24.33 -10.84
N GLY A 423 -31.68 -23.00 -10.66
CA GLY A 423 -30.88 -22.04 -11.42
C GLY A 423 -31.70 -21.41 -12.55
N ILE A 424 -31.08 -21.07 -13.68
CA ILE A 424 -31.77 -20.36 -14.77
C ILE A 424 -32.42 -21.29 -15.80
N VAL A 425 -33.52 -20.84 -16.41
CA VAL A 425 -34.27 -21.56 -17.46
C VAL A 425 -34.71 -20.59 -18.56
N ALA A 426 -34.69 -21.02 -19.82
CA ALA A 426 -35.15 -20.20 -20.94
C ALA A 426 -36.68 -20.13 -20.97
N GLU A 427 -37.24 -18.93 -21.00
CA GLU A 427 -38.67 -18.66 -21.05
C GLU A 427 -39.00 -17.46 -21.96
N PRO A 428 -40.14 -17.50 -22.68
CA PRO A 428 -40.60 -16.36 -23.47
C PRO A 428 -41.15 -15.27 -22.54
N VAL A 429 -40.60 -14.06 -22.65
CA VAL A 429 -41.00 -12.88 -21.88
C VAL A 429 -41.59 -11.84 -22.83
N GLU A 430 -42.82 -11.37 -22.56
CA GLU A 430 -43.44 -10.28 -23.30
C GLU A 430 -43.14 -8.94 -22.61
N LEU A 431 -42.51 -8.01 -23.35
CA LEU A 431 -42.19 -6.66 -22.85
C LEU A 431 -42.88 -5.58 -23.71
N PRO A 432 -43.31 -4.46 -23.10
CA PRO A 432 -43.77 -3.29 -23.84
C PRO A 432 -42.60 -2.63 -24.58
N VAL A 433 -42.88 -2.17 -25.79
CA VAL A 433 -41.88 -1.53 -26.65
C VAL A 433 -42.05 -0.01 -26.59
N ILE A 434 -40.97 0.67 -26.20
CA ILE A 434 -40.91 2.12 -26.06
C ILE A 434 -39.93 2.64 -27.12
N GLY A 435 -40.40 3.57 -27.95
CA GLY A 435 -39.63 4.10 -29.06
C GLY A 435 -38.43 4.92 -28.59
N GLY A 436 -37.26 4.68 -29.19
CA GLY A 436 -36.05 5.48 -28.97
C GLY A 436 -35.23 5.10 -27.74
N LEU A 437 -35.57 4.06 -26.96
CA LEU A 437 -34.80 3.67 -25.78
C LEU A 437 -33.39 3.14 -26.06
N LEU A 438 -33.21 2.44 -27.19
CA LEU A 438 -31.93 1.85 -27.61
C LEU A 438 -31.38 2.62 -28.82
N ASP A 439 -30.06 2.69 -28.94
CA ASP A 439 -29.39 3.35 -30.06
C ASP A 439 -29.63 2.58 -31.37
N GLU A 440 -30.11 3.27 -32.41
CA GLU A 440 -30.32 2.69 -33.74
C GLU A 440 -29.00 2.30 -34.42
N GLY A 441 -27.89 2.97 -34.09
CA GLY A 441 -26.56 2.69 -34.62
C GLY A 441 -25.89 1.47 -33.98
N ASP A 442 -26.17 1.22 -32.71
CA ASP A 442 -25.72 0.03 -31.99
C ASP A 442 -26.69 -0.40 -30.87
N PRO A 443 -27.73 -1.19 -31.21
CA PRO A 443 -28.79 -1.53 -30.26
C PRO A 443 -28.34 -2.52 -29.19
N VAL A 444 -27.11 -3.04 -29.22
CA VAL A 444 -26.59 -3.92 -28.16
C VAL A 444 -26.04 -3.15 -26.96
N ILE A 445 -25.87 -1.83 -27.07
CA ILE A 445 -25.44 -0.98 -25.96
C ILE A 445 -26.62 -0.76 -25.01
N LEU A 446 -26.74 -1.62 -24.00
CA LEU A 446 -27.83 -1.55 -23.02
C LEU A 446 -27.56 -0.56 -21.90
N SER A 447 -26.30 -0.46 -21.43
CA SER A 447 -25.95 0.34 -20.26
C SER A 447 -26.12 1.86 -20.46
N SER A 448 -26.76 2.51 -19.48
CA SER A 448 -26.80 3.96 -19.31
C SER A 448 -25.79 4.48 -18.27
N VAL A 449 -24.89 3.61 -17.81
CA VAL A 449 -23.92 3.92 -16.76
C VAL A 449 -22.73 4.66 -17.37
N HIS A 450 -22.38 5.78 -16.74
CA HIS A 450 -21.25 6.60 -17.14
C HIS A 450 -19.96 6.11 -16.47
N ARG A 451 -20.03 5.78 -15.17
CA ARG A 451 -18.91 5.22 -14.42
C ARG A 451 -19.35 4.13 -13.45
N TYR A 452 -18.58 3.05 -13.39
CA TYR A 452 -18.75 1.95 -12.44
C TYR A 452 -17.51 1.84 -11.54
N TYR A 453 -17.73 1.90 -10.22
CA TYR A 453 -16.70 1.74 -9.20
C TYR A 453 -16.91 0.40 -8.46
N SER A 454 -16.06 -0.58 -8.74
CA SER A 454 -16.12 -1.91 -8.11
C SER A 454 -15.80 -1.85 -6.62
N SER A 455 -16.63 -2.45 -5.77
CA SER A 455 -16.45 -2.47 -4.31
C SER A 455 -16.46 -3.91 -3.79
N ARG A 456 -15.30 -4.58 -3.77
CA ARG A 456 -15.19 -5.99 -3.33
C ARG A 456 -15.33 -6.19 -1.83
N SER A 457 -15.62 -5.15 -1.06
CA SER A 457 -15.80 -5.22 0.39
C SER A 457 -16.70 -4.09 0.88
N ALA A 458 -17.34 -4.28 2.04
CA ALA A 458 -18.22 -3.27 2.61
C ALA A 458 -17.52 -1.92 2.88
N SER A 459 -16.23 -1.95 3.21
CA SER A 459 -15.48 -0.73 3.51
C SER A 459 -15.07 0.06 2.26
N ALA A 460 -14.92 -0.61 1.11
CA ALA A 460 -14.65 0.02 -0.17
C ALA A 460 -15.87 0.79 -0.73
N VAL A 461 -17.02 0.81 -0.05
CA VAL A 461 -18.21 1.56 -0.50
C VAL A 461 -18.02 3.06 -0.32
N ASN A 462 -17.36 3.46 0.78
CA ASN A 462 -17.04 4.87 1.03
C ASN A 462 -16.18 5.44 -0.10
N TRP A 463 -15.21 4.66 -0.56
CA TRP A 463 -14.39 4.96 -1.73
C TRP A 463 -15.25 5.24 -2.97
N ALA A 464 -16.10 4.27 -3.33
CA ALA A 464 -16.88 4.35 -4.56
C ALA A 464 -17.81 5.57 -4.57
N PHE A 465 -18.43 5.91 -3.44
CA PHE A 465 -19.19 7.14 -3.32
C PHE A 465 -18.31 8.38 -3.38
N ALA A 466 -17.14 8.39 -2.73
CA ALA A 466 -16.22 9.51 -2.80
C ALA A 466 -15.74 9.77 -4.24
N SER A 467 -15.39 8.73 -4.99
CA SER A 467 -14.99 8.83 -6.40
C SER A 467 -16.11 9.34 -7.31
N ALA A 468 -17.35 8.88 -7.09
CA ALA A 468 -18.50 9.43 -7.81
C ALA A 468 -18.66 10.94 -7.56
N LEU A 469 -18.45 11.39 -6.33
CA LEU A 469 -18.50 12.83 -6.00
C LEU A 469 -17.31 13.60 -6.57
N ASP A 470 -16.13 13.00 -6.63
CA ASP A 470 -14.95 13.62 -7.24
C ASP A 470 -15.16 13.92 -8.71
N GLU A 471 -15.69 12.95 -9.45
CA GLU A 471 -16.01 13.11 -10.88
C GLU A 471 -17.10 14.17 -11.07
N MET A 472 -18.13 14.14 -10.22
CA MET A 472 -19.22 15.12 -10.23
C MET A 472 -18.73 16.56 -9.97
N PHE A 473 -17.67 16.74 -9.18
CA PHE A 473 -17.07 18.05 -8.85
C PHE A 473 -15.85 18.42 -9.73
N ASP A 474 -15.56 17.70 -10.82
CA ASP A 474 -14.33 17.87 -11.64
C ASP A 474 -13.05 17.94 -10.77
N VAL A 475 -12.95 17.11 -9.74
CA VAL A 475 -11.78 17.08 -8.86
C VAL A 475 -10.62 16.47 -9.62
N ARG A 476 -9.56 17.26 -9.80
CA ARG A 476 -8.34 16.81 -10.46
C ARG A 476 -7.32 16.37 -9.45
N TYR A 477 -6.92 15.11 -9.55
CA TYR A 477 -5.90 14.55 -8.69
C TYR A 477 -4.51 14.66 -9.30
N THR A 478 -3.55 15.11 -8.50
CA THR A 478 -2.13 14.89 -8.74
C THR A 478 -1.67 13.82 -7.76
N SER A 479 -1.74 12.58 -8.22
CA SER A 479 -1.51 11.38 -7.43
C SER A 479 -0.33 10.58 -7.99
N PRO A 480 0.51 9.94 -7.15
CA PRO A 480 1.48 8.96 -7.60
C PRO A 480 0.85 7.74 -8.29
N VAL A 481 -0.42 7.46 -7.99
CA VAL A 481 -1.17 6.31 -8.48
C VAL A 481 -2.27 6.73 -9.45
N ASP A 482 -2.53 5.86 -10.42
CA ASP A 482 -3.67 5.99 -11.33
C ASP A 482 -4.93 5.65 -10.55
N ALA A 483 -5.78 6.65 -10.30
CA ALA A 483 -6.98 6.51 -9.48
C ALA A 483 -8.14 5.86 -10.27
N ASP A 484 -8.03 5.76 -11.60
CA ASP A 484 -9.10 5.31 -12.50
C ASP A 484 -9.02 3.83 -12.87
N ASP A 485 -7.89 3.16 -12.56
CA ASP A 485 -7.68 1.75 -12.82
C ASP A 485 -8.49 0.93 -11.79
N ALA A 486 -9.72 0.58 -12.16
CA ALA A 486 -10.74 -0.07 -11.33
C ALA A 486 -10.39 -1.51 -10.86
N LEU A 487 -9.12 -1.89 -10.94
CA LEU A 487 -8.59 -3.15 -10.45
C LEU A 487 -7.58 -2.84 -9.35
N ALA A 488 -7.89 -3.27 -8.12
CA ALA A 488 -6.89 -3.47 -7.09
C ALA A 488 -5.67 -4.18 -7.72
N GLY A 489 -4.50 -3.53 -7.72
CA GLY A 489 -3.24 -4.17 -8.05
C GLY A 489 -2.53 -3.85 -9.37
N SER A 490 -2.96 -2.90 -10.21
CA SER A 490 -2.23 -2.59 -11.46
C SER A 490 -0.96 -1.75 -11.27
N ASN A 491 -0.96 -0.82 -10.30
CA ASN A 491 0.22 -0.03 -9.92
C ASN A 491 0.71 -0.48 -8.54
N ARG A 492 1.89 -1.09 -8.49
CA ARG A 492 2.49 -1.61 -7.26
C ARG A 492 3.82 -0.93 -6.96
N ILE A 493 4.11 -0.80 -5.67
CA ILE A 493 5.46 -0.49 -5.21
C ILE A 493 6.08 -1.79 -4.75
N GLU A 494 7.24 -2.10 -5.31
CA GLU A 494 7.96 -3.32 -5.05
C GLU A 494 9.31 -2.99 -4.44
N ALA A 495 9.69 -3.69 -3.38
CA ALA A 495 11.01 -3.58 -2.78
C ALA A 495 11.66 -4.96 -2.73
N HIS A 496 12.94 -4.98 -3.09
CA HIS A 496 13.79 -6.15 -3.01
C HIS A 496 14.98 -5.78 -2.13
N SER A 497 15.20 -6.53 -1.06
CA SER A 497 16.31 -6.28 -0.14
C SER A 497 17.07 -7.58 0.12
N ALA A 498 18.24 -7.70 -0.50
CA ALA A 498 19.12 -8.83 -0.23
C ALA A 498 19.79 -8.65 1.14
N VAL A 499 19.77 -9.71 1.94
CA VAL A 499 20.42 -9.78 3.25
C VAL A 499 21.93 -9.98 3.06
N GLY A 500 22.73 -9.40 3.95
CA GLY A 500 24.19 -9.50 3.88
C GLY A 500 24.69 -10.93 4.06
N ALA A 501 25.88 -11.22 3.51
CA ALA A 501 26.50 -12.54 3.66
C ALA A 501 26.71 -12.87 5.15
N GLY A 502 26.40 -14.12 5.55
CA GLY A 502 26.50 -14.55 6.95
C GLY A 502 25.36 -14.05 7.86
N MET A 503 24.35 -13.37 7.30
CA MET A 503 23.14 -12.94 8.02
C MET A 503 21.91 -13.67 7.49
N GLU A 504 20.82 -13.66 8.27
CA GLU A 504 19.52 -14.25 7.96
C GLU A 504 18.38 -13.35 8.48
N VAL A 505 17.19 -13.49 7.89
CA VAL A 505 15.95 -12.89 8.38
C VAL A 505 15.47 -13.69 9.59
N ALA A 506 15.62 -13.12 10.79
CA ALA A 506 15.19 -13.76 12.02
C ALA A 506 13.66 -13.76 12.15
N SER A 507 13.01 -12.66 11.78
CA SER A 507 11.55 -12.60 11.67
C SER A 507 11.05 -11.41 10.86
N ILE A 508 9.89 -11.60 10.22
CA ILE A 508 9.06 -10.49 9.73
C ILE A 508 8.18 -10.03 10.89
N ALA A 509 8.35 -8.79 11.32
CA ALA A 509 7.55 -8.22 12.40
C ALA A 509 6.15 -7.81 11.91
N GLY A 510 6.07 -7.30 10.69
CA GLY A 510 4.83 -6.90 10.06
C GLY A 510 4.92 -5.58 9.31
N VAL A 511 3.76 -4.98 9.09
CA VAL A 511 3.60 -3.71 8.40
C VAL A 511 3.17 -2.65 9.40
N GLN A 512 4.03 -1.67 9.64
CA GLN A 512 3.70 -0.50 10.44
C GLN A 512 2.91 0.49 9.59
N TYR A 513 1.72 0.86 10.06
CA TYR A 513 0.87 1.88 9.45
C TYR A 513 0.38 2.84 10.53
N GLY A 514 0.75 4.12 10.42
CA GLY A 514 0.58 5.06 11.54
C GLY A 514 1.29 4.54 12.78
N ASP A 515 0.57 4.50 13.90
CA ASP A 515 1.06 3.95 15.17
C ASP A 515 0.77 2.45 15.35
N THR A 516 0.15 1.79 14.36
CA THR A 516 -0.26 0.38 14.45
C THR A 516 0.71 -0.54 13.71
N LEU A 517 1.16 -1.60 14.39
CA LEU A 517 1.91 -2.69 13.75
C LEU A 517 0.95 -3.82 13.37
N LEU A 518 0.80 -4.08 12.08
CA LEU A 518 0.00 -5.17 11.53
C LEU A 518 0.87 -6.42 11.45
N THR A 519 0.67 -7.36 12.38
CA THR A 519 1.56 -8.50 12.57
C THR A 519 1.15 -9.76 11.79
N GLY A 520 -0.07 -9.78 11.23
CA GLY A 520 -0.64 -10.94 10.52
C GLY A 520 -1.35 -11.97 11.41
N SER A 521 -1.49 -11.70 12.71
CA SER A 521 -2.22 -12.57 13.65
C SER A 521 -3.67 -12.82 13.24
N LEU A 522 -4.35 -11.82 12.69
CA LEU A 522 -5.71 -11.94 12.17
C LEU A 522 -5.80 -12.94 11.02
N ALA A 523 -4.81 -12.94 10.11
CA ALA A 523 -4.77 -13.88 8.99
C ALA A 523 -4.58 -15.31 9.51
N ALA A 524 -3.67 -15.51 10.47
CA ALA A 524 -3.48 -16.80 11.12
C ALA A 524 -4.74 -17.31 11.82
N GLN A 525 -5.44 -16.43 12.53
CA GLN A 525 -6.71 -16.74 13.19
C GLN A 525 -7.80 -17.13 12.17
N ALA A 526 -7.96 -16.36 11.10
CA ALA A 526 -8.97 -16.60 10.07
C ALA A 526 -8.74 -17.95 9.34
N ILE A 527 -7.50 -18.25 8.95
CA ILE A 527 -7.15 -19.54 8.33
C ILE A 527 -7.44 -20.69 9.30
N GLN A 528 -7.01 -20.57 10.56
CA GLN A 528 -7.16 -21.65 11.54
C GLN A 528 -8.64 -21.95 11.84
N ILE A 529 -9.46 -20.92 12.06
CA ILE A 529 -10.90 -21.10 12.30
C ILE A 529 -11.56 -21.78 11.09
N SER A 530 -11.29 -21.27 9.89
CA SER A 530 -11.90 -21.76 8.65
C SER A 530 -11.54 -23.21 8.32
N LEU A 531 -10.30 -23.63 8.59
CA LEU A 531 -9.85 -25.00 8.30
C LEU A 531 -10.17 -26.00 9.42
N GLN A 532 -10.32 -25.55 10.67
CA GLN A 532 -10.67 -26.43 11.80
C GLN A 532 -12.18 -26.68 11.92
N ASP A 533 -13.02 -25.71 11.58
CA ASP A 533 -14.47 -25.87 11.50
C ASP A 533 -15.04 -25.24 10.21
N PRO A 534 -15.00 -25.95 9.07
CA PRO A 534 -15.52 -25.44 7.79
C PRO A 534 -17.04 -25.18 7.79
N SER A 535 -17.75 -25.57 8.86
CA SER A 535 -19.20 -25.33 9.00
C SER A 535 -19.54 -24.07 9.79
N ASP A 536 -18.53 -23.39 10.35
CA ASP A 536 -18.67 -22.13 11.08
C ASP A 536 -18.60 -20.94 10.11
N LEU A 537 -19.77 -20.43 9.71
CA LEU A 537 -19.92 -19.31 8.78
C LEU A 537 -19.91 -17.93 9.50
N THR A 538 -19.43 -17.84 10.75
CA THR A 538 -19.59 -16.65 11.60
C THR A 538 -18.65 -15.47 11.28
N GLY A 539 -17.84 -15.57 10.22
CA GLY A 539 -16.94 -14.50 9.77
C GLY A 539 -15.75 -15.09 9.03
N ALA A 540 -14.94 -15.88 9.73
CA ALA A 540 -13.61 -16.37 9.29
C ALA A 540 -13.57 -17.00 7.89
N THR A 541 -14.63 -17.68 7.46
CA THR A 541 -14.72 -18.27 6.11
C THR A 541 -14.62 -17.21 5.01
N HIS A 542 -15.17 -16.01 5.24
CA HIS A 542 -15.15 -14.93 4.27
C HIS A 542 -13.78 -14.25 4.19
N GLU A 543 -13.10 -13.98 5.32
CA GLU A 543 -11.73 -13.43 5.26
C GLU A 543 -10.71 -14.42 4.68
N PHE A 544 -10.91 -15.71 4.93
CA PHE A 544 -10.08 -16.75 4.32
C PHE A 544 -10.28 -16.84 2.81
N ASP A 545 -11.51 -16.65 2.30
CA ASP A 545 -11.77 -16.63 0.86
C ASP A 545 -11.02 -15.49 0.14
N TYR A 546 -10.80 -14.33 0.78
CA TYR A 546 -9.94 -13.28 0.21
C TYR A 546 -8.48 -13.73 0.07
N LEU A 547 -7.94 -14.45 1.07
CA LEU A 547 -6.59 -15.01 0.99
C LEU A 547 -6.47 -16.08 -0.12
N ILE A 548 -7.51 -16.90 -0.29
CA ILE A 548 -7.60 -17.88 -1.37
C ILE A 548 -7.62 -17.17 -2.73
N ASN A 549 -8.44 -16.12 -2.88
CA ASN A 549 -8.54 -15.34 -4.11
C ASN A 549 -7.20 -14.66 -4.44
N SER A 550 -6.56 -14.00 -3.46
CA SER A 550 -5.25 -13.35 -3.62
C SER A 550 -4.17 -14.33 -4.11
N ILE A 551 -4.08 -15.53 -3.52
CA ILE A 551 -3.15 -16.57 -4.00
C ILE A 551 -3.52 -17.05 -5.41
N ASN A 552 -4.80 -17.18 -5.72
CA ASN A 552 -5.27 -17.66 -7.03
C ASN A 552 -5.10 -16.63 -8.15
N GLU A 553 -5.23 -15.34 -7.85
CA GLU A 553 -4.94 -14.26 -8.80
C GLU A 553 -3.47 -14.33 -9.25
N ARG A 554 -2.55 -14.71 -8.34
CA ARG A 554 -1.10 -14.79 -8.63
C ARG A 554 -0.64 -16.11 -9.23
N TYR A 555 -1.10 -17.23 -8.68
CA TYR A 555 -0.54 -18.56 -8.98
C TYR A 555 -1.54 -19.49 -9.69
N HIS A 556 -2.80 -19.06 -9.85
CA HIS A 556 -3.83 -19.81 -10.57
C HIS A 556 -4.00 -21.27 -10.09
N LEU A 557 -3.95 -21.49 -8.77
CA LEU A 557 -4.01 -22.82 -8.16
C LEU A 557 -5.44 -23.41 -8.17
N GLY A 558 -6.46 -22.57 -8.32
CA GLY A 558 -7.85 -22.95 -8.16
C GLY A 558 -8.12 -23.54 -6.78
N TYR A 559 -8.66 -24.76 -6.74
CA TYR A 559 -8.97 -25.45 -5.49
C TYR A 559 -7.72 -25.91 -4.71
N ASP A 560 -6.58 -26.05 -5.40
CA ASP A 560 -5.33 -26.51 -4.75
C ASP A 560 -4.76 -25.47 -3.77
N ALA A 561 -5.22 -24.21 -3.81
CA ALA A 561 -4.91 -23.23 -2.78
C ALA A 561 -5.34 -23.71 -1.37
N TYR A 562 -6.50 -24.34 -1.24
CA TYR A 562 -6.96 -24.88 0.05
C TYR A 562 -6.04 -26.00 0.57
N ASN A 563 -5.51 -26.85 -0.33
CA ASN A 563 -4.57 -27.91 0.03
C ASN A 563 -3.27 -27.31 0.57
N LEU A 564 -2.75 -26.26 -0.07
CA LEU A 564 -1.54 -25.55 0.35
C LEU A 564 -1.70 -24.99 1.77
N PHE A 565 -2.81 -24.32 2.06
CA PHE A 565 -3.09 -23.79 3.40
C PHE A 565 -3.26 -24.90 4.46
N TYR A 566 -3.88 -26.03 4.08
CA TYR A 566 -4.01 -27.17 4.97
C TYR A 566 -2.64 -27.77 5.33
N GLU A 567 -1.74 -27.90 4.36
CA GLU A 567 -0.37 -28.38 4.59
C GLU A 567 0.41 -27.41 5.49
N ALA A 568 0.29 -26.10 5.27
CA ALA A 568 0.91 -25.08 6.11
C ALA A 568 0.42 -25.13 7.56
N MET A 569 -0.89 -25.31 7.77
CA MET A 569 -1.46 -25.48 9.12
C MET A 569 -0.98 -26.79 9.77
N ALA A 570 -0.91 -27.89 9.02
CA ALA A 570 -0.48 -29.18 9.53
C ALA A 570 1.00 -29.21 9.91
N ASP A 571 1.85 -28.47 9.18
CA ASP A 571 3.29 -28.31 9.46
C ASP A 571 3.56 -27.29 10.59
N GLY A 572 2.56 -26.47 10.95
CA GLY A 572 2.67 -25.43 11.97
C GLY A 572 3.17 -24.07 11.46
N GLN A 573 3.36 -23.93 10.14
CA GLN A 573 3.68 -22.67 9.49
C GLN A 573 2.53 -21.65 9.61
N VAL A 574 1.29 -22.14 9.69
CA VAL A 574 0.12 -21.36 10.13
C VAL A 574 -0.38 -21.89 11.46
N SER A 575 -0.47 -21.02 12.46
CA SER A 575 -1.04 -21.35 13.78
C SER A 575 -1.51 -20.10 14.51
N TYR A 576 -2.49 -20.26 15.39
CA TYR A 576 -3.04 -19.23 16.26
C TYR A 576 -3.49 -19.86 17.58
N ASP A 577 -2.96 -19.36 18.69
CA ASP A 577 -3.38 -19.73 20.04
C ASP A 577 -4.06 -18.53 20.71
N ALA A 578 -5.39 -18.59 20.81
CA ALA A 578 -6.20 -17.55 21.44
C ALA A 578 -5.83 -17.28 22.90
N ALA A 579 -5.28 -18.26 23.63
CA ALA A 579 -4.98 -18.12 25.05
C ALA A 579 -3.69 -17.32 25.30
N SER A 580 -2.67 -17.51 24.46
CA SER A 580 -1.38 -16.81 24.56
C SER A 580 -1.25 -15.63 23.60
N GLY A 581 -2.08 -15.57 22.56
CA GLY A 581 -1.91 -14.66 21.43
C GLY A 581 -0.74 -15.03 20.51
N ALA A 582 -0.09 -16.18 20.72
CA ALA A 582 0.98 -16.66 19.86
C ALA A 582 0.43 -17.10 18.50
N PHE A 583 1.15 -16.79 17.43
CA PHE A 583 0.71 -17.11 16.09
C PHE A 583 1.88 -17.30 15.12
N SER A 584 1.59 -17.92 13.98
CA SER A 584 2.40 -17.96 12.77
C SER A 584 1.47 -17.80 11.56
N ASN A 585 1.85 -16.98 10.59
CA ASN A 585 1.02 -16.57 9.46
C ASN A 585 1.72 -16.78 8.11
N ARG A 586 2.65 -17.74 8.02
CA ARG A 586 3.44 -17.99 6.82
C ARG A 586 3.05 -19.27 6.10
N VAL A 587 3.28 -19.30 4.80
CA VAL A 587 3.08 -20.46 3.92
C VAL A 587 4.28 -20.55 2.98
N SER A 588 4.79 -21.75 2.73
CA SER A 588 6.03 -21.91 1.95
C SER A 588 6.00 -22.99 0.88
N TRP A 589 6.80 -22.77 -0.17
CA TRP A 589 6.91 -23.65 -1.32
C TRP A 589 8.24 -23.43 -2.05
N TYR A 590 8.59 -24.39 -2.91
CA TYR A 590 9.75 -24.27 -3.79
C TYR A 590 9.41 -23.45 -5.05
N ILE A 591 10.36 -22.63 -5.47
CA ILE A 591 10.28 -21.81 -6.69
C ILE A 591 11.48 -22.07 -7.62
N ASP A 592 11.29 -21.81 -8.90
CA ASP A 592 12.34 -21.81 -9.92
C ASP A 592 13.01 -20.44 -10.07
N ALA A 593 13.95 -20.34 -11.04
CA ALA A 593 14.72 -19.13 -11.29
C ALA A 593 13.88 -17.95 -11.81
N ASP A 594 12.65 -18.22 -12.29
CA ASP A 594 11.71 -17.22 -12.77
C ASP A 594 10.64 -16.88 -11.69
N HIS A 595 10.86 -17.32 -10.44
CA HIS A 595 9.96 -17.16 -9.30
C HIS A 595 8.60 -17.90 -9.45
N HIS A 596 8.50 -18.86 -10.36
CA HIS A 596 7.30 -19.69 -10.49
C HIS A 596 7.31 -20.87 -9.52
N MET A 597 6.12 -21.28 -9.07
CA MET A 597 5.97 -22.47 -8.24
C MET A 597 6.45 -23.72 -8.98
N VAL A 598 7.30 -24.51 -8.30
CA VAL A 598 7.74 -25.81 -8.81
C VAL A 598 6.67 -26.85 -8.57
N ALA A 599 6.35 -27.64 -9.59
CA ALA A 599 5.32 -28.67 -9.47
C ALA A 599 5.64 -29.75 -8.42
N GLY A 600 4.61 -30.13 -7.68
CA GLY A 600 4.65 -31.15 -6.65
C GLY A 600 4.61 -32.58 -7.20
N ASP A 601 4.72 -33.53 -6.27
CA ASP A 601 4.46 -34.93 -6.61
C ASP A 601 2.94 -35.12 -6.90
N ASN A 602 2.57 -36.16 -7.66
CA ASN A 602 1.17 -36.50 -7.99
C ASN A 602 0.38 -35.47 -8.83
N GLY A 603 1.06 -34.52 -9.48
CA GLY A 603 0.42 -33.56 -10.39
C GLY A 603 -0.15 -32.32 -9.69
N LEU A 604 0.24 -32.06 -8.44
CA LEU A 604 -0.05 -30.79 -7.77
C LEU A 604 0.69 -29.63 -8.47
N PRO A 605 0.04 -28.46 -8.63
CA PRO A 605 0.66 -27.30 -9.28
C PRO A 605 1.77 -26.64 -8.45
N TYR A 606 1.96 -27.07 -7.20
CA TYR A 606 2.96 -26.54 -6.27
C TYR A 606 3.68 -27.68 -5.51
N ARG A 607 4.88 -27.38 -4.99
CA ARG A 607 5.67 -28.27 -4.10
C ARG A 607 5.89 -27.58 -2.76
N PHE A 608 5.17 -28.04 -1.75
CA PHE A 608 5.28 -27.52 -0.38
C PHE A 608 6.68 -27.74 0.22
N ALA A 609 7.21 -26.72 0.90
CA ALA A 609 8.43 -26.82 1.69
C ALA A 609 8.03 -26.90 3.18
N THR A 610 8.54 -27.89 3.90
CA THR A 610 8.28 -28.00 5.35
C THR A 610 9.25 -27.11 6.14
N GLN A 611 8.90 -26.78 7.38
CA GLN A 611 9.78 -25.99 8.25
C GLN A 611 11.15 -26.65 8.41
N ARG A 612 11.20 -27.98 8.49
CA ARG A 612 12.45 -28.73 8.58
C ARG A 612 13.32 -28.57 7.34
N GLU A 613 12.71 -28.47 6.16
CA GLU A 613 13.45 -28.21 4.92
C GLU A 613 13.95 -26.76 4.88
N ILE A 614 13.14 -25.78 5.30
CA ILE A 614 13.54 -24.37 5.41
C ILE A 614 14.74 -24.21 6.33
N ASP A 615 14.66 -24.73 7.56
CA ASP A 615 15.74 -24.65 8.55
C ASP A 615 17.04 -25.29 8.01
N ALA A 616 16.91 -26.42 7.32
CA ALA A 616 18.04 -27.12 6.72
C ALA A 616 18.68 -26.36 5.55
N ILE A 617 17.87 -25.67 4.75
CA ILE A 617 18.35 -24.82 3.65
C ILE A 617 19.05 -23.58 4.21
N ALA A 618 18.46 -22.90 5.20
CA ALA A 618 19.05 -21.70 5.80
C ALA A 618 20.40 -21.98 6.48
N THR A 619 20.51 -23.11 7.18
CA THR A 619 21.74 -23.52 7.91
C THR A 619 22.72 -24.32 7.05
N GLY A 620 22.34 -24.74 5.84
CA GLY A 620 23.13 -25.65 5.00
C GLY A 620 23.32 -27.07 5.58
N SER A 621 22.55 -27.46 6.60
CA SER A 621 22.71 -28.72 7.32
C SER A 621 21.40 -29.50 7.41
N ALA A 622 21.36 -30.69 6.81
CA ALA A 622 20.16 -31.53 6.72
C ALA A 622 20.41 -32.97 7.16
N ASP A 623 19.40 -33.62 7.75
CA ASP A 623 19.39 -35.09 7.81
C ASP A 623 19.13 -35.71 6.43
N ALA A 624 19.45 -37.00 6.28
CA ALA A 624 19.40 -37.68 4.98
C ALA A 624 18.00 -37.64 4.31
N GLN A 625 16.92 -37.68 5.11
CA GLN A 625 15.56 -37.65 4.57
C GLN A 625 15.18 -36.26 4.09
N THR A 626 15.57 -35.23 4.85
CA THR A 626 15.35 -33.82 4.49
C THR A 626 16.16 -33.46 3.25
N GLN A 627 17.42 -33.89 3.19
CA GLN A 627 18.29 -33.70 2.03
C GLN A 627 17.71 -34.37 0.77
N GLU A 628 17.21 -35.60 0.87
CA GLU A 628 16.59 -36.28 -0.28
C GLU A 628 15.37 -35.51 -0.81
N ARG A 629 14.59 -34.86 0.05
CA ARG A 629 13.46 -34.03 -0.40
C ARG A 629 13.92 -32.75 -1.10
N ILE A 630 14.92 -32.07 -0.55
CA ILE A 630 15.55 -30.88 -1.16
C ILE A 630 16.14 -31.24 -2.53
N ASP A 631 16.86 -32.36 -2.62
CA ASP A 631 17.45 -32.84 -3.87
C ASP A 631 16.38 -33.17 -4.93
N ARG A 632 15.22 -33.70 -4.51
CA ARG A 632 14.08 -33.91 -5.41
C ARG A 632 13.47 -32.60 -5.90
N ALA A 633 13.39 -31.58 -5.05
CA ALA A 633 12.94 -30.25 -5.46
C ALA A 633 13.91 -29.64 -6.48
N ARG A 634 15.23 -29.72 -6.23
CA ARG A 634 16.27 -29.31 -7.19
C ARG A 634 16.15 -30.04 -8.53
N ALA A 635 15.95 -31.35 -8.49
CA ALA A 635 15.75 -32.16 -9.70
C ALA A 635 14.48 -31.78 -10.48
N ALA A 636 13.48 -31.20 -9.80
CA ALA A 636 12.26 -30.67 -10.40
C ALA A 636 12.39 -29.22 -10.90
N GLY A 637 13.57 -28.59 -10.73
CA GLY A 637 13.87 -27.24 -11.21
C GLY A 637 13.91 -26.16 -10.12
N ALA A 638 13.77 -26.52 -8.84
CA ALA A 638 13.82 -25.54 -7.75
C ALA A 638 15.21 -24.91 -7.61
N THR A 639 15.23 -23.59 -7.43
CA THR A 639 16.43 -22.78 -7.14
C THR A 639 16.35 -22.10 -5.78
N ALA A 640 15.15 -21.88 -5.24
CA ALA A 640 14.93 -21.29 -3.93
C ALA A 640 13.70 -21.88 -3.22
N VAL A 641 13.59 -21.63 -1.92
CA VAL A 641 12.33 -21.74 -1.17
C VAL A 641 11.81 -20.34 -0.90
N CYS A 642 10.51 -20.14 -1.11
CA CYS A 642 9.79 -18.91 -0.84
C CYS A 642 8.87 -19.11 0.38
N GLU A 643 9.05 -18.28 1.40
CA GLU A 643 8.14 -18.14 2.54
C GLU A 643 7.31 -16.87 2.37
N THR A 644 5.99 -16.99 2.19
CA THR A 644 5.07 -15.85 2.05
C THR A 644 4.31 -15.60 3.35
N TYR A 645 4.25 -14.35 3.79
CA TYR A 645 3.57 -13.89 5.01
C TYR A 645 2.23 -13.25 4.67
N LEU A 646 1.21 -13.57 5.46
CA LEU A 646 -0.19 -13.26 5.13
C LEU A 646 -0.79 -12.22 6.06
N TYR A 647 -1.56 -11.30 5.50
CA TYR A 647 -2.20 -10.21 6.20
C TYR A 647 -3.66 -10.08 5.74
N ILE A 648 -4.54 -9.69 6.66
CA ILE A 648 -5.94 -9.36 6.36
C ILE A 648 -6.31 -8.10 7.14
N GLY A 649 -7.33 -7.39 6.66
CA GLY A 649 -7.77 -6.10 7.18
C GLY A 649 -7.67 -5.03 6.10
N ASN A 650 -7.84 -3.76 6.48
CA ASN A 650 -7.76 -2.63 5.57
C ASN A 650 -6.90 -1.50 6.10
N LEU A 651 -6.37 -0.72 5.18
CA LEU A 651 -5.72 0.56 5.42
C LEU A 651 -6.52 1.69 4.78
N PRO A 652 -6.60 2.87 5.39
CA PRO A 652 -7.11 4.06 4.71
C PRO A 652 -6.36 4.34 3.39
N ASN A 653 -7.10 4.70 2.34
CA ASN A 653 -6.58 5.17 1.06
C ASN A 653 -6.62 6.70 1.04
N PHE A 654 -5.46 7.33 0.89
CA PHE A 654 -5.32 8.79 0.94
C PHE A 654 -5.59 9.51 -0.38
N TYR A 655 -5.65 8.78 -1.50
CA TYR A 655 -5.80 9.37 -2.82
C TYR A 655 -7.28 9.55 -3.17
N THR A 656 -8.08 8.55 -2.84
CA THR A 656 -9.48 8.47 -3.23
C THR A 656 -10.44 8.35 -2.05
N GLY A 657 -9.91 8.29 -0.81
CA GLY A 657 -10.73 8.23 0.43
C GLY A 657 -11.32 6.85 0.75
N GLY A 658 -10.87 5.81 0.04
CA GLY A 658 -11.27 4.42 0.24
C GLY A 658 -10.52 3.66 1.32
N ASP A 659 -10.66 2.33 1.28
CA ASP A 659 -9.85 1.38 2.04
C ASP A 659 -9.04 0.52 1.06
N VAL A 660 -7.80 0.23 1.40
CA VAL A 660 -6.92 -0.71 0.70
C VAL A 660 -6.88 -2.02 1.45
N ALA A 661 -7.16 -3.12 0.76
CA ALA A 661 -7.15 -4.45 1.35
C ALA A 661 -5.73 -4.95 1.65
N LEU A 662 -5.51 -5.41 2.88
CA LEU A 662 -4.21 -5.94 3.31
C LEU A 662 -3.87 -7.32 2.74
N TYR A 663 -4.86 -8.10 2.29
CA TYR A 663 -4.61 -9.40 1.65
C TYR A 663 -3.96 -9.28 0.26
N ASP A 664 -3.91 -8.06 -0.28
CA ASP A 664 -3.17 -7.75 -1.52
C ASP A 664 -1.69 -7.45 -1.26
N PHE A 665 -1.25 -7.38 0.01
CA PHE A 665 0.16 -7.21 0.35
C PHE A 665 0.89 -8.53 0.15
N TYR A 666 2.00 -8.48 -0.58
CA TYR A 666 2.89 -9.61 -0.73
C TYR A 666 4.20 -9.34 -0.01
N ILE A 667 4.46 -10.11 1.04
CA ILE A 667 5.72 -10.08 1.77
C ILE A 667 6.27 -11.49 1.74
N ALA A 668 7.47 -11.65 1.21
CA ALA A 668 8.12 -12.94 1.12
C ALA A 668 9.60 -12.89 1.47
N VAL A 669 10.11 -14.00 1.96
CA VAL A 669 11.53 -14.27 2.13
C VAL A 669 11.87 -15.43 1.22
N GLU A 670 12.77 -15.20 0.27
CA GLU A 670 13.32 -16.27 -0.56
C GLU A 670 14.70 -16.65 -0.03
N THR A 671 14.92 -17.95 0.17
CA THR A 671 16.23 -18.51 0.52
C THR A 671 16.74 -19.31 -0.66
N ASP A 672 17.85 -18.87 -1.24
CA ASP A 672 18.52 -19.53 -2.35
C ASP A 672 19.11 -20.88 -1.90
N LEU A 673 18.89 -21.94 -2.69
CA LEU A 673 19.27 -23.29 -2.31
C LEU A 673 20.80 -23.51 -2.32
N ASP A 674 21.55 -22.74 -3.09
CA ASP A 674 22.98 -22.98 -3.32
C ASP A 674 23.88 -22.05 -2.51
N SER A 675 23.52 -20.77 -2.43
CA SER A 675 24.25 -19.73 -1.72
C SER A 675 23.78 -19.54 -0.28
N HIS A 676 22.58 -20.05 0.06
CA HIS A 676 21.91 -19.80 1.34
C HIS A 676 21.58 -18.31 1.58
N GLY A 677 21.77 -17.46 0.56
CA GLY A 677 21.46 -16.04 0.61
C GLY A 677 19.95 -15.82 0.70
N GLN A 678 19.54 -14.83 1.48
CA GLN A 678 18.14 -14.47 1.65
C GLN A 678 17.83 -13.12 1.02
N THR A 679 16.67 -13.04 0.38
CA THR A 679 16.13 -11.79 -0.15
C THR A 679 14.71 -11.58 0.37
N VAL A 680 14.46 -10.40 0.92
CA VAL A 680 13.14 -9.95 1.33
C VAL A 680 12.47 -9.26 0.14
N TYR A 681 11.27 -9.71 -0.19
CA TYR A 681 10.41 -9.14 -1.21
C TYR A 681 9.21 -8.49 -0.55
N LEU A 682 8.93 -7.26 -0.93
CA LEU A 682 7.72 -6.54 -0.62
C LEU A 682 7.08 -6.13 -1.94
N SER A 683 5.79 -6.38 -2.09
CA SER A 683 5.01 -5.79 -3.18
C SER A 683 3.69 -5.35 -2.57
N ILE A 684 3.38 -4.06 -2.65
CA ILE A 684 2.18 -3.47 -2.08
C ILE A 684 1.39 -2.72 -3.16
N PRO A 685 0.06 -2.66 -3.05
CA PRO A 685 -0.72 -1.70 -3.83
C PRO A 685 -0.20 -0.28 -3.57
N ALA A 686 0.05 0.49 -4.63
CA ALA A 686 0.62 1.83 -4.49
C ALA A 686 -0.34 2.81 -3.79
N ASP A 687 -1.64 2.54 -3.84
CA ASP A 687 -2.70 3.29 -3.16
C ASP A 687 -2.72 3.05 -1.64
N ALA A 688 -2.03 2.00 -1.15
CA ALA A 688 -1.81 1.74 0.27
C ALA A 688 -0.80 2.68 0.91
N VAL A 689 -0.03 3.41 0.10
CA VAL A 689 1.02 4.32 0.57
C VAL A 689 0.38 5.57 1.16
N PRO A 690 0.65 5.90 2.43
CA PRO A 690 0.17 7.12 3.04
C PRO A 690 0.58 8.34 2.24
N ALA A 691 -0.32 9.32 2.14
CA ALA A 691 -0.03 10.55 1.43
C ALA A 691 -0.31 11.79 2.27
N LEU A 692 0.61 12.75 2.22
CA LEU A 692 0.31 14.12 2.63
C LEU A 692 -0.68 14.69 1.61
N ARG A 693 -1.95 14.75 2.00
CA ARG A 693 -3.04 15.21 1.15
C ARG A 693 -3.24 16.71 1.32
N THR A 694 -3.27 17.40 0.19
CA THR A 694 -3.66 18.82 0.13
C THR A 694 -4.86 18.97 -0.78
N ASP A 695 -5.95 19.54 -0.28
CA ASP A 695 -7.15 19.82 -1.07
C ASP A 695 -7.20 21.32 -1.42
N ILE A 696 -7.20 21.63 -2.71
CA ILE A 696 -7.27 22.98 -3.25
C ILE A 696 -8.68 23.26 -3.74
N THR A 697 -9.29 24.32 -3.24
CA THR A 697 -10.57 24.83 -3.76
C THR A 697 -10.32 26.14 -4.48
N LEU A 698 -10.63 26.17 -5.78
CA LEU A 698 -10.65 27.39 -6.59
C LEU A 698 -12.04 28.00 -6.52
N HIS A 699 -12.13 29.18 -5.93
CA HIS A 699 -13.38 29.89 -5.73
C HIS A 699 -13.78 30.64 -7.01
N ALA A 700 -15.09 30.82 -7.20
CA ALA A 700 -15.63 31.54 -8.36
C ALA A 700 -15.15 33.01 -8.44
N ASP A 701 -14.66 33.60 -7.34
CA ASP A 701 -14.10 34.96 -7.30
C ASP A 701 -12.63 35.04 -7.75
N GLY A 702 -12.03 33.90 -8.12
CA GLY A 702 -10.63 33.77 -8.54
C GLY A 702 -9.65 33.58 -7.39
N GLY A 703 -10.11 33.53 -6.13
CA GLY A 703 -9.31 33.12 -4.98
C GLY A 703 -9.10 31.61 -4.93
N ALA A 704 -8.11 31.17 -4.15
CA ALA A 704 -7.88 29.76 -3.85
C ALA A 704 -7.73 29.56 -2.35
N THR A 705 -8.19 28.42 -1.84
CA THR A 705 -7.90 27.95 -0.49
C THR A 705 -7.26 26.57 -0.55
N MET A 706 -6.36 26.31 0.39
CA MET A 706 -5.73 25.00 0.59
C MET A 706 -6.14 24.48 1.96
N SER A 707 -6.55 23.22 2.02
CA SER A 707 -6.76 22.48 3.25
C SER A 707 -5.76 21.34 3.37
N ILE A 708 -5.32 21.08 4.59
CA ILE A 708 -4.43 19.97 4.94
C ILE A 708 -5.09 19.21 6.08
N ASP A 709 -5.10 17.88 5.96
CA ASP A 709 -5.68 16.98 6.96
C ASP A 709 -4.64 16.01 7.51
N GLY A 710 -4.61 15.85 8.83
CA GLY A 710 -3.85 14.84 9.54
C GLY A 710 -2.33 14.91 9.38
N ALA A 711 -1.76 16.07 9.04
CA ALA A 711 -0.32 16.18 8.71
C ALA A 711 0.59 15.79 9.88
N ASP A 712 0.17 16.07 11.12
CA ASP A 712 0.94 15.73 12.33
C ASP A 712 0.89 14.24 12.69
N ALA A 713 -0.20 13.54 12.31
CA ALA A 713 -0.39 12.12 12.58
C ALA A 713 0.15 11.23 11.43
N LEU A 714 0.51 11.85 10.31
CA LEU A 714 0.99 11.15 9.13
C LEU A 714 2.36 10.54 9.37
N ASN A 715 2.45 9.23 9.16
CA ASN A 715 3.68 8.45 9.21
C ASN A 715 3.83 7.62 7.93
N PRO A 716 5.07 7.39 7.46
CA PRO A 716 5.33 6.44 6.39
C PRO A 716 4.78 5.05 6.72
N LEU A 717 4.29 4.36 5.69
CA LEU A 717 4.09 2.92 5.73
C LEU A 717 5.46 2.26 5.82
N ARG A 718 5.63 1.28 6.70
CA ARG A 718 6.92 0.59 6.86
C ARG A 718 6.75 -0.92 6.91
N LEU A 719 7.47 -1.65 6.06
CA LEU A 719 7.75 -3.06 6.32
C LEU A 719 8.85 -3.12 7.38
N VAL A 720 8.63 -3.90 8.43
CA VAL A 720 9.57 -4.07 9.54
C VAL A 720 9.98 -5.54 9.64
N PHE A 721 11.29 -5.79 9.62
CA PHE A 721 11.86 -7.12 9.80
C PHE A 721 13.18 -7.08 10.56
N GLU A 722 13.51 -8.20 11.20
CA GLU A 722 14.72 -8.37 12.00
C GLU A 722 15.73 -9.24 11.24
N VAL A 723 16.98 -8.78 11.21
CA VAL A 723 18.10 -9.46 10.54
C VAL A 723 19.14 -9.86 11.59
N ALA A 724 19.43 -11.14 11.67
CA ALA A 724 20.34 -11.75 12.63
C ALA A 724 21.60 -12.27 11.93
N PRO A 725 22.75 -12.32 12.62
CA PRO A 725 23.86 -13.18 12.20
C PRO A 725 23.42 -14.64 12.24
N ARG A 726 23.76 -15.42 11.22
CA ARG A 726 23.55 -16.87 11.23
C ARG A 726 24.24 -17.49 12.45
N PRO A 727 23.75 -18.62 12.99
CA PRO A 727 24.25 -19.19 14.25
C PRO A 727 25.78 -19.29 14.34
N GLU A 728 26.45 -19.77 13.29
CA GLU A 728 27.90 -19.91 13.21
C GLU A 728 28.64 -18.56 13.23
N VAL A 729 28.12 -17.55 12.52
CA VAL A 729 28.67 -16.18 12.52
C VAL A 729 28.42 -15.52 13.87
N ARG A 730 27.25 -15.73 14.48
CA ARG A 730 26.92 -15.24 15.83
C ARG A 730 27.89 -15.79 16.87
N GLU A 731 28.17 -17.09 16.84
CA GLU A 731 29.14 -17.72 17.74
C GLU A 731 30.56 -17.15 17.56
N ALA A 732 30.97 -16.86 16.32
CA ALA A 732 32.25 -16.22 16.02
C ALA A 732 32.30 -14.75 16.51
N ILE A 733 31.22 -13.99 16.37
CA ILE A 733 31.09 -12.63 16.89
C ILE A 733 31.20 -12.60 18.42
N GLU A 734 30.53 -13.52 19.13
CA GLU A 734 30.59 -13.57 20.60
C GLU A 734 31.98 -13.91 21.12
N ARG A 735 32.69 -14.82 20.44
CA ARG A 735 34.09 -15.13 20.77
C ARG A 735 35.03 -13.97 20.45
N ALA A 736 34.83 -13.27 19.32
CA ALA A 736 35.57 -12.05 19.00
C ALA A 736 35.37 -10.96 20.07
N ARG A 737 34.14 -10.78 20.58
CA ARG A 737 33.85 -9.88 21.71
C ARG A 737 34.59 -10.26 22.99
N SER A 738 34.89 -11.55 23.19
CA SER A 738 35.73 -12.03 24.30
C SER A 738 37.24 -11.94 24.04
N GLY A 739 37.67 -11.47 22.87
CA GLY A 739 39.07 -11.31 22.48
C GLY A 739 39.72 -12.55 21.88
N GLU A 740 38.93 -13.51 21.40
CA GLU A 740 39.43 -14.66 20.65
C GLU A 740 39.59 -14.33 19.16
N ALA A 741 40.61 -14.89 18.50
CA ALA A 741 40.81 -14.72 17.07
C ALA A 741 39.83 -15.60 16.28
N THR A 742 38.92 -14.97 15.54
CA THR A 742 37.86 -15.65 14.77
C THR A 742 37.80 -15.24 13.29
N ARG A 743 38.81 -14.49 12.81
CA ARG A 743 38.84 -13.93 11.43
C ARG A 743 38.68 -15.01 10.37
N ASP A 744 39.52 -16.05 10.41
CA ASP A 744 39.51 -17.14 9.44
C ASP A 744 38.16 -17.87 9.39
N GLU A 745 37.48 -17.97 10.55
CA GLU A 745 36.17 -18.60 10.64
C GLU A 745 35.10 -17.73 9.99
N ILE A 746 35.11 -16.42 10.26
CA ILE A 746 34.19 -15.47 9.63
C ILE A 746 34.45 -15.40 8.12
N GLU A 747 35.70 -15.33 7.68
CA GLU A 747 36.07 -15.32 6.26
C GLU A 747 35.69 -16.63 5.56
N ALA A 748 35.78 -17.78 6.25
CA ALA A 748 35.31 -19.06 5.72
C ALA A 748 33.80 -19.08 5.50
N GLU A 749 33.02 -18.51 6.43
CA GLU A 749 31.55 -18.44 6.35
C GLU A 749 31.05 -17.42 5.34
N LEU A 750 31.77 -16.30 5.15
CA LEU A 750 31.44 -15.26 4.18
C LEU A 750 31.94 -15.58 2.76
N GLY A 751 33.01 -16.37 2.64
CA GLY A 751 33.66 -16.70 1.37
C GLY A 751 34.09 -15.45 0.59
N ALA A 752 33.97 -15.49 -0.75
CA ALA A 752 34.28 -14.35 -1.62
C ALA A 752 33.30 -13.17 -1.49
N ALA A 753 32.25 -13.29 -0.67
CA ALA A 753 31.23 -12.27 -0.44
C ALA A 753 31.51 -11.41 0.81
N GLY A 754 32.67 -11.58 1.45
CA GLY A 754 33.10 -10.71 2.56
C GLY A 754 33.16 -9.23 2.14
N TYR A 755 32.67 -8.35 3.00
CA TYR A 755 32.67 -6.90 2.77
C TYR A 755 33.83 -6.25 3.55
N GLU A 756 34.57 -5.39 2.87
CA GLU A 756 35.56 -4.50 3.49
C GLU A 756 35.00 -3.08 3.54
N ASP A 757 35.07 -2.46 4.73
CA ASP A 757 34.67 -1.07 4.86
C ASP A 757 35.64 -0.11 4.13
N ALA A 758 35.33 1.19 4.11
CA ALA A 758 36.16 2.18 3.44
C ALA A 758 37.60 2.30 3.99
N ALA A 759 37.88 1.72 5.16
CA ALA A 759 39.20 1.65 5.77
C ALA A 759 39.91 0.29 5.56
N GLY A 760 39.25 -0.67 4.88
CA GLY A 760 39.79 -2.00 4.59
C GLY A 760 39.60 -3.01 5.70
N ASN A 761 38.78 -2.73 6.72
CA ASN A 761 38.50 -3.70 7.78
C ASN A 761 37.38 -4.65 7.35
N LEU A 762 37.50 -5.92 7.76
CA LEU A 762 36.44 -6.91 7.59
C LEU A 762 35.17 -6.46 8.32
N ALA A 763 34.03 -6.58 7.65
CA ALA A 763 32.73 -6.32 8.25
C ALA A 763 31.63 -7.25 7.71
N VAL A 764 30.65 -7.51 8.57
CA VAL A 764 29.40 -8.23 8.22
C VAL A 764 28.26 -7.22 8.23
N THR A 765 27.59 -7.03 7.10
CA THR A 765 26.51 -6.04 6.95
C THR A 765 25.13 -6.69 7.10
N ALA A 766 24.15 -5.97 7.65
CA ALA A 766 22.77 -6.46 7.76
C ALA A 766 22.13 -6.63 6.38
N LEU A 767 22.27 -5.63 5.52
CA LEU A 767 21.83 -5.65 4.13
C LEU A 767 23.03 -5.82 3.21
N SER A 768 22.82 -6.47 2.06
CA SER A 768 23.88 -6.73 1.10
C SER A 768 24.31 -5.46 0.36
N VAL A 769 25.62 -5.34 0.15
CA VAL A 769 26.27 -4.23 -0.55
C VAL A 769 27.30 -4.82 -1.50
N GLU A 770 27.37 -4.27 -2.71
CA GLU A 770 28.38 -4.66 -3.69
C GLU A 770 29.42 -3.54 -3.87
N GLY A 771 30.70 -3.91 -3.91
CA GLY A 771 31.81 -2.96 -3.98
C GLY A 771 32.13 -2.31 -2.63
N SER A 772 33.03 -1.34 -2.62
CA SER A 772 33.47 -0.61 -1.42
C SER A 772 33.67 0.89 -1.68
N GLY A 773 33.62 1.69 -0.61
CA GLY A 773 33.83 3.15 -0.67
C GLY A 773 32.77 3.89 -1.49
N ASP A 774 33.17 4.96 -2.18
CA ASP A 774 32.26 5.84 -2.96
C ASP A 774 31.57 5.14 -4.14
N GLY A 775 32.02 3.94 -4.52
CA GLY A 775 31.44 3.12 -5.60
C GLY A 775 30.52 2.00 -5.11
N ALA A 776 30.31 1.87 -3.79
CA ALA A 776 29.45 0.84 -3.22
C ALA A 776 28.00 0.99 -3.72
N GLN A 777 27.33 -0.14 -3.97
CA GLN A 777 25.95 -0.21 -4.41
C GLN A 777 25.11 -1.02 -3.42
N ALA A 778 24.01 -0.42 -2.94
CA ALA A 778 23.06 -1.13 -2.09
C ALA A 778 22.25 -2.11 -2.92
N LYS A 779 21.99 -3.30 -2.34
CA LYS A 779 21.10 -4.31 -2.91
C LYS A 779 19.67 -4.20 -2.39
N THR A 780 19.33 -3.08 -1.74
CA THR A 780 17.95 -2.69 -1.45
C THR A 780 17.46 -1.78 -2.55
N VAL A 781 16.55 -2.27 -3.37
CA VAL A 781 16.00 -1.57 -4.53
C VAL A 781 14.48 -1.48 -4.38
N VAL A 782 13.94 -0.29 -4.59
CA VAL A 782 12.50 -0.05 -4.68
C VAL A 782 12.15 0.35 -6.10
N THR A 783 11.10 -0.25 -6.65
CA THR A 783 10.57 0.03 -7.98
C THR A 783 9.09 0.35 -7.93
N GLY A 784 8.61 1.15 -8.88
CA GLY A 784 7.20 1.43 -9.03
C GLY A 784 6.86 2.00 -10.39
N THR A 785 5.69 1.67 -10.90
CA THR A 785 5.19 2.21 -12.17
C THR A 785 4.54 3.56 -11.92
N ALA A 786 4.97 4.59 -12.64
CA ALA A 786 4.34 5.90 -12.59
C ALA A 786 3.00 5.87 -13.32
N ALA A 787 1.98 6.50 -12.72
CA ALA A 787 0.69 6.70 -13.36
C ALA A 787 0.82 7.56 -14.64
N SER A 788 0.03 7.23 -15.66
CA SER A 788 0.17 7.82 -17.00
C SER A 788 -0.28 9.28 -17.08
N ASP A 789 -1.14 9.67 -16.15
CA ASP A 789 -1.72 11.00 -15.95
C ASP A 789 -0.98 11.82 -14.87
N ASN A 790 -0.03 11.22 -14.16
CA ASN A 790 0.70 11.89 -13.10
C ASN A 790 1.70 12.91 -13.66
N SER A 791 1.29 14.17 -13.61
CA SER A 791 2.06 15.33 -14.08
C SER A 791 3.46 15.50 -13.47
N ALA A 792 3.75 14.87 -12.33
CA ALA A 792 5.07 14.90 -11.71
C ALA A 792 6.11 14.03 -12.46
N TYR A 793 5.67 12.94 -13.08
CA TYR A 793 6.56 11.99 -13.77
C TYR A 793 6.30 11.91 -15.28
N VAL A 794 5.07 12.16 -15.73
CA VAL A 794 4.64 12.08 -17.13
C VAL A 794 3.80 13.31 -17.47
N LEU A 795 4.07 13.95 -18.62
CA LEU A 795 3.31 15.11 -19.04
C LEU A 795 1.87 14.71 -19.44
N ALA A 796 0.89 15.06 -18.61
CA ALA A 796 -0.52 14.75 -18.83
C ALA A 796 -1.17 15.52 -19.99
N GLN A 797 -0.54 16.62 -20.40
CA GLN A 797 -0.96 17.49 -21.51
C GLN A 797 0.27 18.03 -22.23
N ASN A 798 0.07 18.57 -23.44
CA ASN A 798 1.15 19.24 -24.14
C ASN A 798 1.66 20.43 -23.31
N GLN A 799 2.98 20.55 -23.18
CA GLN A 799 3.60 21.60 -22.36
C GLN A 799 4.39 22.57 -23.22
N PRO A 800 4.07 23.88 -23.21
CA PRO A 800 4.86 24.87 -23.91
C PRO A 800 6.31 24.89 -23.43
N LEU A 801 7.24 24.94 -24.39
CA LEU A 801 8.67 25.05 -24.12
C LEU A 801 9.12 26.50 -24.04
N TYR A 802 10.04 26.75 -23.13
CA TYR A 802 10.63 28.04 -22.84
C TYR A 802 12.15 27.97 -22.87
N THR A 803 12.77 29.11 -23.17
CA THR A 803 14.21 29.33 -23.06
C THR A 803 14.45 30.55 -22.18
N ILE A 804 15.64 30.62 -21.59
CA ILE A 804 16.09 31.81 -20.86
C ILE A 804 16.05 33.03 -21.79
N ALA A 805 15.48 34.12 -21.29
CA ALA A 805 15.37 35.39 -22.01
C ALA A 805 16.75 35.96 -22.36
N PRO A 806 16.90 36.60 -23.53
CA PRO A 806 18.19 37.18 -23.93
C PRO A 806 18.71 38.19 -22.90
N GLY A 807 19.92 37.95 -22.39
CA GLY A 807 20.60 38.85 -21.44
C GLY A 807 20.41 38.51 -19.96
N VAL A 808 19.62 37.48 -19.62
CA VAL A 808 19.53 36.96 -18.24
C VAL A 808 20.73 36.05 -17.94
N GLN A 809 21.33 36.20 -16.76
CA GLN A 809 22.40 35.34 -16.24
C GLN A 809 21.93 34.67 -14.96
N LEU A 810 21.89 33.34 -14.98
CA LEU A 810 21.54 32.53 -13.82
C LEU A 810 22.79 32.19 -12.99
N PRO A 811 22.69 32.21 -11.66
CA PRO A 811 23.65 31.54 -10.79
C PRO A 811 23.85 30.07 -11.18
N ALA A 812 25.05 29.54 -10.99
CA ALA A 812 25.32 28.13 -11.26
C ALA A 812 24.45 27.24 -10.35
N GLY A 813 23.66 26.36 -10.94
CA GLY A 813 22.80 25.40 -10.22
C GLY A 813 21.43 25.93 -9.79
N SER A 814 21.03 27.16 -10.16
CA SER A 814 19.68 27.68 -9.87
C SER A 814 18.73 27.56 -11.06
N LEU A 815 17.45 27.27 -10.80
CA LEU A 815 16.37 27.36 -11.78
C LEU A 815 16.04 28.83 -12.10
N PRO A 816 15.65 29.16 -13.35
CA PRO A 816 15.17 30.50 -13.72
C PRO A 816 13.81 30.78 -13.08
N ALA A 817 13.52 32.06 -12.80
CA ALA A 817 12.16 32.47 -12.45
C ALA A 817 11.27 32.49 -13.71
N PRO A 818 9.93 32.35 -13.57
CA PRO A 818 9.01 32.46 -14.71
C PRO A 818 9.20 33.74 -15.55
N SER A 819 9.53 34.87 -14.90
CA SER A 819 9.82 36.14 -15.57
C SER A 819 11.11 36.16 -16.41
N ASP A 820 12.02 35.22 -16.17
CA ASP A 820 13.29 35.07 -16.89
C ASP A 820 13.14 34.23 -18.16
N LEU A 821 11.94 33.69 -18.42
CA LEU A 821 11.67 32.76 -19.49
C LEU A 821 10.88 33.43 -20.63
N VAL A 822 11.19 33.03 -21.86
CA VAL A 822 10.41 33.41 -23.06
C VAL A 822 10.04 32.17 -23.86
N PRO A 823 8.85 32.13 -24.49
CA PRO A 823 8.42 30.98 -25.26
C PRO A 823 9.40 30.63 -26.39
N LEU A 824 9.63 29.34 -26.60
CA LEU A 824 10.53 28.83 -27.61
C LEU A 824 9.89 28.93 -29.00
N THR A 825 10.55 29.65 -29.91
CA THR A 825 10.09 29.91 -31.29
C THR A 825 10.96 29.24 -32.35
N ARG A 826 11.89 28.39 -31.94
CA ARG A 826 12.80 27.63 -32.81
C ARG A 826 12.81 26.16 -32.40
N ALA A 827 13.17 25.29 -33.32
CA ALA A 827 13.34 23.87 -33.02
C ALA A 827 14.32 23.64 -31.85
N PRO A 828 13.96 22.75 -30.90
CA PRO A 828 14.88 22.24 -29.89
C PRO A 828 16.14 21.61 -30.51
N ARG A 829 17.27 21.73 -29.82
CA ARG A 829 18.57 21.17 -30.22
C ARG A 829 19.06 20.19 -29.17
N ALA A 830 19.48 19.00 -29.61
CA ALA A 830 20.04 17.99 -28.71
C ALA A 830 21.18 18.55 -27.83
N GLY A 831 21.17 18.18 -26.56
CA GLY A 831 22.11 18.64 -25.55
C GLY A 831 21.82 20.03 -24.96
N GLU A 832 20.78 20.74 -25.42
CA GLU A 832 20.36 22.00 -24.79
C GLU A 832 19.39 21.76 -23.62
N THR A 833 19.40 22.67 -22.65
CA THR A 833 18.44 22.70 -21.55
C THR A 833 17.36 23.73 -21.87
N LEU A 834 16.12 23.27 -21.96
CA LEU A 834 14.90 24.07 -22.09
C LEU A 834 14.11 24.00 -20.78
N TYR A 835 12.98 24.69 -20.73
CA TYR A 835 12.12 24.74 -19.56
C TYR A 835 10.65 24.57 -19.95
N TYR A 836 9.86 23.97 -19.08
CA TYR A 836 8.40 24.02 -19.13
C TYR A 836 7.87 24.44 -17.76
N MET A 837 6.60 24.84 -17.67
CA MET A 837 6.01 25.34 -16.43
C MET A 837 4.72 24.58 -16.10
N THR A 838 4.50 24.30 -14.82
CA THR A 838 3.25 23.75 -14.29
C THR A 838 2.68 24.68 -13.23
N THR A 839 1.36 24.67 -13.04
CA THR A 839 0.74 25.43 -11.93
C THR A 839 0.82 24.63 -10.64
N ALA A 840 1.32 25.26 -9.57
CA ALA A 840 1.33 24.72 -8.22
C ALA A 840 0.73 25.74 -7.24
N TYR A 841 0.37 25.29 -6.05
CA TYR A 841 -0.26 26.10 -5.02
C TYR A 841 0.59 26.13 -3.76
N ARG A 842 0.62 27.27 -3.09
CA ARG A 842 1.29 27.45 -1.79
C ARG A 842 0.37 28.13 -0.81
N ALA A 843 0.40 27.69 0.45
CA ALA A 843 -0.33 28.34 1.54
C ALA A 843 0.48 28.36 2.82
N ASN A 844 0.18 29.34 3.68
CA ASN A 844 0.78 29.48 5.00
C ASN A 844 -0.26 29.17 6.06
N PHE A 845 -0.01 28.14 6.86
CA PHE A 845 -0.90 27.70 7.92
C PHE A 845 -0.42 28.21 9.27
N SER A 846 -1.38 28.52 10.15
CA SER A 846 -1.08 28.87 11.55
C SER A 846 -0.87 27.64 12.45
N GLY A 847 -1.03 26.44 11.90
CA GLY A 847 -0.92 25.13 12.55
C GLY A 847 -0.76 24.03 11.49
N SER A 848 -0.75 22.77 11.92
CA SER A 848 -0.58 21.57 11.07
C SER A 848 -1.84 21.15 10.31
N ASP A 849 -3.02 21.52 10.82
CA ASP A 849 -4.30 21.20 10.21
C ASP A 849 -5.15 22.47 10.03
N GLY A 850 -6.00 22.49 9.00
CA GLY A 850 -6.99 23.53 8.76
C GLY A 850 -7.05 24.00 7.30
N THR A 851 -7.75 25.11 7.07
CA THR A 851 -7.87 25.75 5.75
C THR A 851 -7.17 27.11 5.77
N ALA A 852 -6.35 27.38 4.77
CA ALA A 852 -5.64 28.64 4.58
C ALA A 852 -5.88 29.21 3.17
N ALA A 853 -5.67 30.52 3.02
CA ALA A 853 -5.64 31.14 1.70
C ALA A 853 -4.41 30.63 0.92
N ALA A 854 -4.63 30.24 -0.33
CA ALA A 854 -3.61 29.70 -1.21
C ALA A 854 -3.31 30.66 -2.36
N GLU A 855 -2.04 30.67 -2.80
CA GLU A 855 -1.56 31.39 -3.97
C GLU A 855 -1.13 30.39 -5.04
N ALA A 856 -1.62 30.57 -6.26
CA ALA A 856 -1.16 29.82 -7.42
C ALA A 856 0.14 30.44 -7.96
N PHE A 857 1.11 29.62 -8.36
CA PHE A 857 2.36 30.04 -8.97
C PHE A 857 2.82 29.07 -10.07
N ASP A 858 3.66 29.56 -10.97
CA ASP A 858 4.28 28.75 -12.03
C ASP A 858 5.55 28.07 -11.52
N ALA A 859 5.51 26.75 -11.34
CA ALA A 859 6.67 25.92 -11.04
C ALA A 859 7.45 25.64 -12.33
N VAL A 860 8.75 25.93 -12.33
CA VAL A 860 9.62 25.84 -13.50
C VAL A 860 10.41 24.55 -13.47
N HIS A 861 10.32 23.76 -14.55
CA HIS A 861 11.00 22.48 -14.67
C HIS A 861 12.00 22.46 -15.82
N PRO A 862 13.23 21.95 -15.61
CA PRO A 862 14.21 21.82 -16.67
C PRO A 862 13.93 20.59 -17.54
N TYR A 863 14.06 20.76 -18.86
CA TYR A 863 14.00 19.69 -19.85
C TYR A 863 15.31 19.63 -20.62
N GLN A 864 16.04 18.52 -20.49
CA GLN A 864 17.21 18.26 -21.32
C GLN A 864 16.75 17.65 -22.64
N VAL A 865 17.15 18.23 -23.77
CA VAL A 865 16.79 17.70 -25.09
C VAL A 865 17.72 16.53 -25.44
N ALA A 866 17.19 15.31 -25.58
CA ALA A 866 17.94 14.15 -26.06
C ALA A 866 18.15 14.14 -27.58
N GLU A 867 19.11 13.32 -28.02
CA GLU A 867 19.20 12.88 -29.43
C GLU A 867 18.17 11.76 -29.65
N GLU A 868 17.03 12.09 -30.27
CA GLU A 868 15.92 11.15 -30.48
C GLU A 868 15.61 11.00 -31.98
N GLU A 869 15.33 9.77 -32.44
CA GLU A 869 14.83 9.51 -33.81
C GLU A 869 13.40 10.06 -34.01
N HIS A 870 12.61 10.05 -32.93
CA HIS A 870 11.26 10.61 -32.86
C HIS A 870 11.22 11.66 -31.75
N PRO A 871 11.24 12.96 -32.07
CA PRO A 871 11.31 13.99 -31.05
C PRO A 871 10.05 13.99 -30.19
N SER A 872 10.24 14.05 -28.87
CA SER A 872 9.18 14.21 -27.87
C SER A 872 8.50 15.59 -27.88
N TRP A 873 8.75 16.41 -28.92
CA TRP A 873 8.24 17.77 -29.07
C TRP A 873 7.67 18.00 -30.47
N HIS A 874 6.75 18.95 -30.57
CA HIS A 874 6.13 19.36 -31.83
C HIS A 874 5.88 20.88 -31.84
N VAL A 875 5.43 21.40 -32.98
CA VAL A 875 5.00 22.81 -33.11
C VAL A 875 3.49 22.85 -32.89
N GLY A 876 3.04 23.60 -31.89
CA GLY A 876 1.62 23.83 -31.61
C GLY A 876 0.96 24.77 -32.62
N ASP A 877 -0.36 24.90 -32.52
CA ASP A 877 -1.18 25.71 -33.44
C ASP A 877 -0.83 27.22 -33.40
N ASP A 878 -0.27 27.69 -32.28
CA ASP A 878 0.21 29.07 -32.12
C ASP A 878 1.63 29.31 -32.67
N GLY A 879 2.25 28.28 -33.25
CA GLY A 879 3.59 28.30 -33.82
C GLY A 879 4.73 28.18 -32.81
N ARG A 880 4.42 27.93 -31.53
CA ARG A 880 5.42 27.68 -30.48
C ARG A 880 5.73 26.19 -30.37
N TYR A 881 6.86 25.88 -29.77
CA TYR A 881 7.27 24.49 -29.55
C TYR A 881 6.74 23.99 -28.22
N GLU A 882 6.23 22.76 -28.21
CA GLU A 882 5.60 22.12 -27.07
C GLU A 882 6.13 20.70 -26.91
N LEU A 883 6.30 20.24 -25.67
CA LEU A 883 6.49 18.82 -25.36
C LEU A 883 5.16 18.10 -25.53
N ALA A 884 5.17 16.91 -26.11
CA ALA A 884 3.98 16.11 -26.30
C ALA A 884 3.50 15.50 -24.97
N LYS A 885 2.19 15.40 -24.81
CA LYS A 885 1.57 14.53 -23.79
C LYS A 885 2.19 13.12 -23.82
N GLY A 886 2.41 12.53 -22.65
CA GLY A 886 3.02 11.20 -22.48
C GLY A 886 4.56 11.21 -22.42
N THR A 887 5.20 12.36 -22.64
CA THR A 887 6.65 12.49 -22.44
C THR A 887 6.99 12.43 -20.95
N PRO A 888 8.05 11.71 -20.52
CA PRO A 888 8.54 11.81 -19.14
C PRO A 888 8.87 13.27 -18.76
N ALA A 889 8.37 13.71 -17.61
CA ALA A 889 8.50 15.08 -17.11
C ALA A 889 9.97 15.44 -16.79
N SER A 890 10.73 14.49 -16.26
CA SER A 890 12.17 14.66 -16.05
C SER A 890 12.96 14.53 -17.36
N SER A 891 14.03 15.33 -17.51
CA SER A 891 14.96 15.28 -18.65
C SER A 891 15.22 13.85 -19.16
N SER A 892 14.88 13.64 -20.43
CA SER A 892 15.02 12.39 -21.20
C SER A 892 16.30 11.59 -20.88
N SER A 893 16.13 10.26 -20.72
CA SER A 893 17.14 9.21 -20.53
C SER A 893 17.98 9.27 -19.24
N SER A 894 17.64 8.40 -18.27
CA SER A 894 18.57 7.91 -17.23
C SER A 894 19.34 9.00 -16.46
N ALA A 895 18.66 10.04 -16.00
CA ALA A 895 19.24 10.95 -15.02
C ALA A 895 19.27 10.21 -13.66
N VAL A 896 20.43 9.66 -13.31
CA VAL A 896 20.67 9.13 -11.96
C VAL A 896 20.81 10.33 -11.03
N VAL A 897 19.86 10.53 -10.13
CA VAL A 897 19.99 11.47 -9.01
C VAL A 897 20.68 10.72 -7.89
N THR A 898 21.96 11.00 -7.69
CA THR A 898 22.70 10.49 -6.53
C THR A 898 22.69 11.55 -5.44
N THR A 899 22.10 11.22 -4.30
CA THR A 899 22.17 12.05 -3.10
C THR A 899 23.17 11.41 -2.16
N ALA A 900 24.30 12.10 -1.95
CA ALA A 900 25.31 11.64 -0.99
C ALA A 900 24.69 11.54 0.40
N LYS A 901 24.97 10.44 1.10
CA LYS A 901 24.56 10.30 2.50
C LYS A 901 25.38 11.22 3.40
N ALA A 902 24.71 11.90 4.33
CA ALA A 902 25.38 12.66 5.37
C ALA A 902 25.92 11.69 6.44
N THR A 903 27.23 11.47 6.46
CA THR A 903 27.95 10.56 7.38
C THR A 903 27.63 9.07 7.12
N ASN A 904 28.60 8.36 6.57
CA ASN A 904 28.48 6.94 6.20
C ASN A 904 29.31 6.09 7.17
N ALA A 905 28.76 5.78 8.35
CA ALA A 905 29.50 5.14 9.44
C ALA A 905 29.87 3.69 9.12
N THR A 906 29.00 3.00 8.37
CA THR A 906 29.21 1.62 7.89
C THR A 906 30.09 1.56 6.64
N GLY A 907 30.28 2.69 5.93
CA GLY A 907 31.03 2.75 4.68
C GLY A 907 30.25 2.29 3.45
N THR A 908 28.93 2.11 3.55
CA THR A 908 28.05 1.53 2.52
C THR A 908 27.55 2.55 1.49
N ALA A 909 26.67 2.15 0.55
CA ALA A 909 26.32 2.97 -0.61
C ALA A 909 25.59 4.28 -0.28
N SER A 910 25.68 5.30 -1.15
CA SER A 910 24.77 6.46 -1.08
C SER A 910 23.39 6.15 -1.65
N TYR A 911 22.38 6.98 -1.33
CA TYR A 911 21.09 6.91 -2.02
C TYR A 911 21.29 7.27 -3.50
N SER A 912 20.76 6.42 -4.38
CA SER A 912 20.74 6.71 -5.81
C SER A 912 19.37 6.39 -6.38
N GLN A 913 18.76 7.38 -7.01
CA GLN A 913 17.52 7.24 -7.74
C GLN A 913 17.84 7.21 -9.23
N SER A 914 17.26 6.25 -9.94
CA SER A 914 17.37 6.16 -11.39
C SER A 914 15.97 6.14 -11.99
N LEU A 915 15.68 7.14 -12.83
CA LEU A 915 14.49 7.10 -13.68
C LEU A 915 14.83 6.39 -14.98
N THR A 916 14.42 5.13 -15.07
CA THR A 916 14.64 4.30 -16.25
C THR A 916 13.40 4.33 -17.14
N GLY A 917 13.48 5.11 -18.22
CA GLY A 917 12.45 5.21 -19.26
C GLY A 917 12.40 4.01 -20.21
N LEU A 918 12.67 2.79 -19.73
CA LEU A 918 12.42 1.58 -20.49
C LEU A 918 10.96 1.20 -20.31
N GLN A 919 10.20 1.33 -21.39
CA GLN A 919 8.81 0.90 -21.47
C GLN A 919 8.71 -0.61 -21.24
N THR A 920 8.27 -1.01 -20.07
CA THR A 920 7.52 -2.25 -19.92
C THR A 920 6.07 -1.89 -20.26
N ASP A 921 5.53 -2.46 -21.33
CA ASP A 921 4.15 -2.25 -21.79
C ASP A 921 3.72 -0.77 -21.98
N GLY A 922 4.66 0.10 -22.33
CA GLY A 922 4.37 1.52 -22.59
C GLY A 922 4.35 2.44 -21.37
N ARG A 923 4.63 1.93 -20.15
CA ARG A 923 4.60 2.73 -18.90
C ARG A 923 6.01 3.08 -18.40
N LEU A 924 6.10 4.17 -17.63
CA LEU A 924 7.36 4.64 -17.02
C LEU A 924 7.60 3.92 -15.68
N VAL A 925 8.76 3.27 -15.53
CA VAL A 925 9.17 2.60 -14.28
C VAL A 925 10.23 3.42 -13.56
N LEU A 926 9.98 3.70 -12.29
CA LEU A 926 10.88 4.40 -11.38
C LEU A 926 11.65 3.37 -10.54
N SER A 927 12.94 3.60 -10.31
CA SER A 927 13.77 2.75 -9.45
C SER A 927 14.64 3.58 -8.50
N ALA A 928 14.77 3.15 -7.25
CA ALA A 928 15.63 3.77 -6.25
C ALA A 928 16.43 2.70 -5.49
N ALA A 929 17.74 2.87 -5.40
CA ALA A 929 18.63 2.06 -4.57
C ALA A 929 18.89 2.78 -3.24
N LEU A 930 18.63 2.09 -2.13
CA LEU A 930 18.54 2.66 -0.78
C LEU A 930 19.81 2.34 0.03
N GLY A 931 20.61 3.36 0.33
CA GLY A 931 21.97 3.22 0.84
C GLY A 931 22.16 3.04 2.37
N ASN A 932 21.15 2.65 3.14
CA ASN A 932 21.24 2.56 4.61
C ASN A 932 21.47 1.15 5.12
N ASN A 933 22.37 1.01 6.10
CA ASN A 933 22.82 -0.28 6.57
C ASN A 933 23.26 -0.31 8.04
N GLY A 934 23.38 -1.51 8.56
CA GLY A 934 24.06 -1.85 9.81
C GLY A 934 25.23 -2.79 9.54
N SER A 935 26.25 -2.77 10.41
CA SER A 935 27.41 -3.65 10.25
C SER A 935 28.05 -4.03 11.58
N TYR A 936 28.53 -5.27 11.68
CA TYR A 936 29.55 -5.67 12.65
C TYR A 936 30.93 -5.39 12.06
N ARG A 937 31.65 -4.43 12.66
CA ARG A 937 33.05 -4.11 12.31
C ARG A 937 33.98 -4.85 13.26
N PHE A 938 34.95 -5.56 12.71
CA PHE A 938 36.02 -6.22 13.47
C PHE A 938 37.22 -5.27 13.59
N GLU A 939 37.74 -5.10 14.80
CA GLU A 939 38.94 -4.30 15.05
C GLU A 939 40.18 -5.17 14.88
N GLU A 940 41.14 -4.74 14.06
CA GLU A 940 42.40 -5.46 13.84
C GLU A 940 43.52 -4.88 14.72
N GLU A 941 44.33 -5.74 15.34
CA GLU A 941 45.55 -5.32 16.03
C GLU A 941 46.54 -4.71 15.01
N GLN A 942 46.81 -3.40 15.12
CA GLN A 942 47.86 -2.78 14.32
C GLN A 942 49.20 -3.42 14.70
N GLN A 943 49.82 -4.16 13.78
CA GLN A 943 51.21 -4.56 13.93
C GLN A 943 52.06 -3.29 14.09
N GLU A 944 52.70 -3.16 15.25
CA GLU A 944 53.74 -2.15 15.47
C GLU A 944 54.80 -2.36 14.37
N PRO A 945 55.15 -1.33 13.57
CA PRO A 945 56.10 -1.51 12.49
C PRO A 945 57.42 -2.03 13.06
N ASP A 946 57.84 -3.19 12.57
CA ASP A 946 59.07 -3.85 12.98
C ASP A 946 60.22 -2.82 12.93
N PRO A 947 60.98 -2.57 14.02
CA PRO A 947 62.05 -1.60 14.02
C PRO A 947 63.10 -2.05 13.01
N GLY A 948 63.11 -1.41 11.84
CA GLY A 948 63.93 -1.81 10.70
C GLY A 948 65.37 -2.10 11.09
N GLU A 949 65.89 -3.23 10.62
CA GLU A 949 67.29 -3.61 10.80
C GLU A 949 68.22 -2.45 10.39
N PRO A 950 69.21 -2.09 11.22
CA PRO A 950 70.17 -1.06 10.87
C PRO A 950 70.99 -1.55 9.68
N GLY A 951 70.84 -0.87 8.54
CA GLY A 951 71.59 -1.13 7.33
C GLY A 951 73.10 -1.16 7.57
N THR A 952 73.73 -2.22 7.11
CA THR A 952 75.18 -2.39 7.03
C THR A 952 75.71 -1.66 5.81
N GLU A 953 76.10 -0.40 5.95
CA GLU A 953 77.06 0.22 5.04
C GLU A 953 78.03 1.10 5.84
N ASP A 954 79.19 0.50 6.17
CA ASP A 954 80.40 1.23 6.52
C ASP A 954 81.38 1.10 5.34
N PRO A 955 81.91 2.20 4.79
CA PRO A 955 83.19 2.22 4.12
C PRO A 955 84.24 2.86 5.04
N ASP A 956 85.16 2.06 5.55
CA ASP A 956 86.42 2.48 6.18
C ASP A 956 87.49 2.73 5.07
N PRO A 957 88.67 3.37 5.27
CA PRO A 957 89.19 4.10 6.44
C PRO A 957 89.98 5.42 6.11
N GLU A 958 90.15 6.33 7.08
CA GLU A 958 91.42 7.09 7.24
C GLU A 958 91.67 7.43 8.75
N GLU A 959 92.73 6.82 9.30
CA GLU A 959 93.42 7.13 10.58
C GLU A 959 94.22 8.46 10.49
N PRO A 960 94.88 9.01 11.54
CA PRO A 960 94.97 8.61 12.97
C PRO A 960 94.91 9.79 14.00
N GLY A 961 94.67 9.47 15.29
CA GLY A 961 94.92 10.42 16.39
C GLY A 961 94.65 9.90 17.81
N LYS A 962 95.67 9.31 18.45
CA LYS A 962 95.77 9.02 19.92
C LYS A 962 95.71 10.32 20.77
N PRO A 963 95.51 10.29 22.13
CA PRO A 963 95.76 9.17 23.08
C PRO A 963 94.73 8.93 24.24
N ASP A 964 94.87 7.73 24.84
CA ASP A 964 94.51 7.22 26.20
C ASP A 964 94.63 8.20 27.40
N PRO A 965 94.26 7.86 28.68
CA PRO A 965 93.72 6.58 29.25
C PRO A 965 92.57 6.75 30.30
N GLU A 966 91.98 5.65 30.81
CA GLU A 966 92.00 5.21 32.24
C GLU A 966 90.98 4.09 32.57
N ASP A 967 91.50 3.05 33.24
CA ASP A 967 90.90 1.86 33.88
C ASP A 967 90.57 2.20 35.37
N PRO A 968 90.14 1.30 36.31
CA PRO A 968 89.26 0.11 36.34
C PRO A 968 88.09 0.27 37.35
N SER A 969 87.22 -0.74 37.50
CA SER A 969 86.89 -1.41 38.81
C SER A 969 85.78 -2.48 38.70
N ASP A 970 86.17 -3.74 38.91
CA ASP A 970 85.42 -4.90 39.42
C ASP A 970 85.23 -4.75 40.97
N PRO A 971 84.67 -5.68 41.81
CA PRO A 971 83.85 -6.87 41.59
C PRO A 971 82.62 -7.01 42.52
N SER A 972 81.78 -8.04 42.32
CA SER A 972 81.55 -9.15 43.30
C SER A 972 80.16 -9.83 43.20
N THR A 973 80.17 -11.12 42.86
CA THR A 973 79.22 -12.20 43.24
C THR A 973 79.32 -12.54 44.75
N PRO A 974 78.40 -13.30 45.44
CA PRO A 974 77.99 -14.69 45.09
C PRO A 974 76.63 -15.30 45.62
N ALA A 975 76.28 -16.47 45.04
CA ALA A 975 75.70 -17.73 45.57
C ALA A 975 74.31 -17.86 46.28
N GLY A 976 73.56 -18.94 45.90
CA GLY A 976 72.18 -19.38 46.33
C GLY A 976 72.06 -20.07 47.72
N PRO A 977 71.26 -21.15 47.96
CA PRO A 977 70.32 -21.96 47.15
C PRO A 977 69.00 -22.45 47.88
N ASP A 978 68.34 -23.53 47.38
CA ASP A 978 67.36 -24.49 47.99
C ASP A 978 65.83 -24.16 47.99
N GLN A 979 64.83 -25.06 48.03
CA GLN A 979 64.50 -26.47 47.63
C GLN A 979 63.02 -26.73 48.09
N GLU A 980 62.38 -27.87 47.69
CA GLU A 980 61.14 -28.54 48.25
C GLU A 980 59.75 -28.09 47.72
N THR A 981 58.94 -28.91 47.00
CA THR A 981 58.20 -30.20 47.20
C THR A 981 56.78 -30.08 47.80
N GLY A 982 55.79 -30.75 47.20
CA GLY A 982 54.54 -31.17 47.87
C GLY A 982 53.33 -31.41 46.96
N GLY A 983 52.83 -32.64 46.90
CA GLY A 983 51.57 -33.02 46.22
C GLY A 983 50.43 -33.37 47.19
N GLY A 984 49.25 -33.75 46.66
CA GLY A 984 48.17 -34.38 47.44
C GLY A 984 46.78 -34.40 46.77
N SER A 985 46.18 -35.59 46.69
CA SER A 985 44.88 -35.97 46.07
C SER A 985 43.67 -35.94 47.02
N SER A 986 42.43 -35.98 46.47
CA SER A 986 41.23 -36.78 46.87
C SER A 986 40.00 -36.31 46.02
N ILE A 987 39.25 -37.14 45.26
CA ILE A 987 38.27 -38.22 45.60
C ILE A 987 37.04 -37.64 46.37
N ASP A 988 35.81 -37.61 45.83
CA ASP A 988 34.83 -38.73 45.78
C ASP A 988 33.65 -38.49 44.80
N SER A 989 33.10 -39.58 44.24
CA SER A 989 31.78 -39.72 43.55
C SER A 989 30.67 -40.02 44.61
N PRO A 990 29.45 -40.61 44.39
CA PRO A 990 28.81 -41.30 43.24
C PRO A 990 27.32 -40.85 42.99
N SER A 991 26.60 -41.02 41.86
CA SER A 991 26.21 -42.14 40.97
C SER A 991 24.67 -42.29 40.88
N ALA A 992 24.20 -42.48 39.64
CA ALA A 992 23.08 -43.30 39.12
C ALA A 992 21.63 -43.06 39.60
N GLY A 993 20.58 -43.16 38.76
CA GLY A 993 20.48 -43.51 37.33
C GLY A 993 19.01 -43.78 36.93
N THR A 994 18.75 -43.82 35.60
CA THR A 994 17.78 -44.65 34.83
C THR A 994 16.28 -44.64 35.22
N SER A 995 15.26 -44.74 34.37
CA SER A 995 15.05 -44.86 32.91
C SER A 995 13.53 -45.07 32.65
N ALA A 996 13.08 -44.73 31.45
CA ALA A 996 12.07 -45.42 30.62
C ALA A 996 10.52 -45.22 30.79
N VAL A 997 9.93 -44.70 29.69
CA VAL A 997 8.85 -45.23 28.82
C VAL A 997 7.53 -45.76 29.40
N GLY A 998 6.40 -45.28 28.84
CA GLY A 998 5.12 -45.99 28.82
C GLY A 998 4.02 -45.28 28.01
N LYS A 999 3.47 -45.98 26.99
CA LYS A 999 2.28 -45.65 26.17
C LYS A 999 0.97 -45.91 26.93
N ASP A 1000 -0.14 -45.26 26.54
CA ASP A 1000 -1.36 -45.91 26.01
C ASP A 1000 -2.60 -44.98 25.90
N THR A 1001 -3.56 -45.47 25.11
CA THR A 1001 -4.69 -44.90 24.35
C THR A 1001 -6.04 -44.67 25.07
N ALA A 1002 -6.90 -43.85 24.41
CA ALA A 1002 -8.34 -44.04 24.10
C ALA A 1002 -9.50 -43.52 25.01
N ASN A 1003 -10.29 -42.63 24.37
CA ASN A 1003 -11.76 -42.55 24.23
C ASN A 1003 -12.74 -42.04 25.31
N ALA A 1004 -13.70 -41.25 24.78
CA ALA A 1004 -15.14 -41.09 25.11
C ALA A 1004 -15.63 -39.89 25.96
N GLY A 1005 -16.06 -38.83 25.27
CA GLY A 1005 -17.44 -38.29 25.24
C GLY A 1005 -18.11 -37.72 26.49
N GLN A 1006 -18.44 -36.41 26.47
CA GLN A 1006 -19.71 -35.86 26.98
C GLN A 1006 -19.92 -34.38 26.54
N SER A 1007 -21.18 -34.04 26.32
CA SER A 1007 -21.70 -32.83 25.67
C SER A 1007 -21.73 -31.55 26.53
N ALA A 1008 -21.77 -30.43 25.80
CA ALA A 1008 -22.43 -29.14 26.08
C ALA A 1008 -21.72 -28.10 26.98
N SER A 1009 -21.30 -26.97 26.36
CA SER A 1009 -21.95 -25.66 26.53
C SER A 1009 -21.30 -24.63 25.60
N SER A 1010 -22.11 -23.98 24.78
CA SER A 1010 -21.77 -22.88 23.88
C SER A 1010 -21.27 -21.66 24.64
N SER A 1011 -20.05 -21.23 24.34
CA SER A 1011 -19.56 -19.87 24.55
C SER A 1011 -18.94 -19.42 23.22
N SER A 1012 -19.68 -18.59 22.51
CA SER A 1012 -19.21 -17.81 21.36
C SER A 1012 -18.09 -16.88 21.84
N GLU A 1013 -16.86 -17.19 21.48
CA GLU A 1013 -15.71 -16.31 21.69
C GLU A 1013 -15.67 -15.32 20.53
N ALA A 1014 -15.99 -14.07 20.83
CA ALA A 1014 -15.89 -12.94 19.91
C ALA A 1014 -14.41 -12.63 19.64
N LEU A 1015 -14.11 -12.21 18.41
CA LEU A 1015 -12.82 -11.59 18.06
C LEU A 1015 -12.57 -10.39 18.99
N ALA A 1016 -11.31 -10.20 19.39
CA ALA A 1016 -10.89 -9.08 20.23
C ALA A 1016 -10.35 -7.98 19.33
N GLY A 1017 -11.15 -6.93 19.15
CA GLY A 1017 -10.92 -5.88 18.18
C GLY A 1017 -9.77 -4.91 18.46
N THR A 1018 -9.34 -4.24 17.39
CA THR A 1018 -8.70 -2.93 17.41
C THR A 1018 -9.28 -2.07 16.28
N GLY A 1019 -9.97 -0.98 16.63
CA GLY A 1019 -10.37 0.06 15.67
C GLY A 1019 -11.53 0.96 16.13
N ASP A 1020 -11.24 2.00 16.92
CA ASP A 1020 -11.73 3.39 16.71
C ASP A 1020 -11.03 4.37 17.69
N PRO A 1021 -10.54 5.55 17.25
CA PRO A 1021 -9.88 6.52 18.12
C PRO A 1021 -10.85 7.63 18.54
N ASN A 1022 -11.65 7.43 19.59
CA ASN A 1022 -12.37 8.54 20.24
C ASN A 1022 -12.70 8.26 21.72
N GLY A 1023 -11.98 8.93 22.64
CA GLY A 1023 -12.46 9.22 23.99
C GLY A 1023 -11.48 8.98 25.15
N PRO A 1024 -10.64 9.96 25.53
CA PRO A 1024 -9.90 9.90 26.78
C PRO A 1024 -10.73 10.54 27.89
N ALA A 1025 -11.39 9.76 28.75
CA ALA A 1025 -11.64 10.06 30.16
C ALA A 1025 -12.74 9.17 30.77
N PHE A 1026 -12.47 7.90 31.09
CA PHE A 1026 -13.18 7.21 32.18
C PHE A 1026 -12.47 5.95 32.71
N ALA A 1027 -11.13 5.96 32.81
CA ALA A 1027 -10.35 4.81 33.32
C ALA A 1027 -9.72 5.03 34.71
N ALA A 1028 -10.23 5.96 35.53
CA ALA A 1028 -9.64 6.26 36.85
C ALA A 1028 -10.54 5.99 38.08
N VAL A 1029 -11.70 5.33 37.95
CA VAL A 1029 -12.61 5.08 39.12
C VAL A 1029 -13.05 3.61 39.29
N LEU A 1030 -12.80 2.71 38.34
CA LEU A 1030 -13.16 1.28 38.48
C LEU A 1030 -12.02 0.37 38.98
N GLY A 1031 -10.99 0.93 39.61
CA GLY A 1031 -9.84 0.18 40.16
C GLY A 1031 -9.91 -0.18 41.65
N ILE A 1032 -10.93 0.25 42.41
CA ILE A 1032 -10.95 0.07 43.89
C ILE A 1032 -12.20 -0.67 44.42
N ALA A 1033 -13.20 -0.96 43.59
CA ALA A 1033 -14.42 -1.69 44.03
C ALA A 1033 -14.41 -3.20 43.74
N GLY A 1034 -13.52 -3.71 42.87
CA GLY A 1034 -13.50 -5.12 42.43
C GLY A 1034 -12.78 -6.10 43.36
N ILE A 1035 -11.93 -5.62 44.28
CA ILE A 1035 -11.09 -6.49 45.12
C ILE A 1035 -11.75 -6.83 46.47
N ALA A 1036 -12.83 -6.14 46.86
CA ALA A 1036 -13.58 -6.42 48.08
C ALA A 1036 -14.70 -7.47 47.91
N ALA A 1037 -15.14 -7.77 46.67
CA ALA A 1037 -16.19 -8.75 46.40
C ALA A 1037 -15.65 -10.20 46.27
N CYS A 1038 -14.40 -10.37 45.84
CA CYS A 1038 -13.78 -11.70 45.69
C CYS A 1038 -13.30 -12.31 47.02
N ALA A 1039 -13.09 -11.52 48.07
CA ALA A 1039 -12.77 -12.03 49.41
C ALA A 1039 -14.00 -12.50 50.22
N ALA A 1040 -15.22 -12.08 49.85
CA ALA A 1040 -16.46 -12.50 50.50
C ALA A 1040 -17.06 -13.80 49.89
N GLY A 1041 -16.77 -14.09 48.61
CA GLY A 1041 -17.22 -15.32 47.93
C GLY A 1041 -16.48 -16.60 48.39
N ILE A 1042 -15.20 -16.48 48.74
CA ILE A 1042 -14.37 -17.62 49.18
C ILE A 1042 -14.70 -18.05 50.63
N ALA A 1043 -15.33 -17.18 51.42
CA ALA A 1043 -15.81 -17.52 52.77
C ALA A 1043 -17.19 -18.23 52.81
N LEU A 1044 -17.93 -18.26 51.69
CA LEU A 1044 -19.28 -18.85 51.63
C LEU A 1044 -19.33 -20.26 51.01
N ILE A 1045 -18.30 -20.69 50.28
CA ILE A 1045 -18.24 -22.04 49.67
C ILE A 1045 -17.62 -23.10 50.61
N ASN A 1046 -16.99 -22.72 51.72
CA ASN A 1046 -16.63 -23.66 52.78
C ASN A 1046 -17.75 -23.93 53.81
N ARG A 1047 -18.99 -23.51 53.55
CA ARG A 1047 -20.17 -23.85 54.38
C ARG A 1047 -21.38 -24.27 53.52
N ARG A 1048 -21.28 -25.46 52.93
CA ARG A 1048 -22.33 -26.41 52.46
C ARG A 1048 -21.73 -27.13 51.24
N LYS A 1049 -21.33 -28.40 51.23
CA LYS A 1049 -22.06 -29.61 51.65
C LYS A 1049 -23.55 -29.54 51.42
#